data_AF-A0A7X7BAD1-F1
#
_entry.id   AF-A0A7X7BAD1-F1
#
_cell.length_a   1.000
_cell.length_b   1.000
_cell.length_c   1.000
_cell.angle_alpha   90.00
_cell.angle_beta   90.00
_cell.angle_gamma   90.00
#
_symmetry.space_group_name_H-M   'P 1'
#
loop_
_entity.id
_entity.type
_entity.pdbx_description
1 polymer ?
#
loop_
_entity_poly.entity_id
_entity_poly.type
_entity_poly.pdbx_seq_one_letter_code
_entity_poly.pdbx_strand_id
1 'polypeptide(L)'
;MRLLRLVAVMAAALGLNAAGGTLWFRPVEGYGWDKPANWLTGAGTAVNRLPQADDAVLLSSSRIQAETPLVVPAGVTALCQRLTVGELYNGGSRPAVRVEAGATLRIAGTNLTDTLCLGDAGSGTLLLRGGTVAFGHTTATHRNVVIRKGAGATGILRGWGTVNPTPAVTHVRMENNGMVIADGEGAARDLDLHGVVSTTNTLAQGVDGSNGWYAVNQGRVLFPRTWINGAATPDAVRCLGDATTRREPELVNSLRASFTGLNAAVFFRGGLYATNHPALPPLPQGRCVGVWGLGLYANNTGWELSDLTTFSTVGLTFRYDAACVTSTNLLTLYRYESDAWVKVGARMARPPCRISTARPLTRLSSGDWNVGLFALMASNTLGTVTLLDDRPEPDPNDRLVIDKNLPAGNIVLERMEGDTVYLQNELRDTAGWWFYWAFRACGAAGRTLTFRFTNGDPVCTRGPCVSLDQGRTWRYAADSFTPRAFTYTFPPDAREVWFAMGMVYTQRDWEAFLARHAASGAFIETGTLCTSPKGRAVERARVGCINRPPKYRVWLSARHHAAEMMASYVLEGILDAVLAETELGAWLRDNVEFMVVPFVDKDGVEDGDQGKNRRPHDHNRDYTEFLHPECAAITNWITTHAQGKLEIVLDIHCPWIRGTYNEWLYQVYTQDSENAAAQRRLGELLQEHQRGALDYRLANDLPFGQSWNTGANYSAGRSFKMWVLDCVPGNRVSTTYEVPFATANTATVTREACREFGEDTAKVFRLFLRATDPQ
;
A
#
# COMPACT_ATOMS: atom_id res chain seq x y z
N MET A 1 -13.30 -50.85 -17.66
CA MET A 1 -14.16 -50.66 -18.86
C MET A 1 -15.24 -49.56 -18.73
N ARG A 2 -16.00 -49.43 -17.63
CA ARG A 2 -17.01 -48.35 -17.46
C ARG A 2 -16.41 -46.93 -17.47
N LEU A 3 -15.25 -46.73 -16.83
CA LEU A 3 -14.51 -45.45 -16.86
C LEU A 3 -14.04 -45.06 -18.27
N LEU A 4 -13.51 -46.01 -19.05
CA LEU A 4 -13.02 -45.78 -20.42
C LEU A 4 -14.16 -45.38 -21.40
N ARG A 5 -15.35 -45.97 -21.27
CA ARG A 5 -16.51 -45.61 -22.12
C ARG A 5 -17.05 -44.21 -21.82
N LEU A 6 -17.08 -43.79 -20.55
CA LEU A 6 -17.50 -42.44 -20.16
C LEU A 6 -16.53 -41.38 -20.70
N VAL A 7 -15.23 -41.70 -20.75
CA VAL A 7 -14.17 -40.81 -21.23
C VAL A 7 -14.15 -40.69 -22.76
N ALA A 8 -14.35 -41.77 -23.50
CA ALA A 8 -14.50 -41.71 -24.96
C ALA A 8 -15.72 -40.86 -25.37
N VAL A 9 -16.82 -40.96 -24.61
CA VAL A 9 -18.02 -40.15 -24.81
C VAL A 9 -17.78 -38.68 -24.47
N MET A 10 -17.05 -38.36 -23.38
CA MET A 10 -16.70 -36.97 -23.05
C MET A 10 -15.71 -36.36 -24.04
N ALA A 11 -14.67 -37.08 -24.47
CA ALA A 11 -13.69 -36.57 -25.43
C ALA A 11 -14.33 -36.31 -26.81
N ALA A 12 -15.22 -37.21 -27.27
CA ALA A 12 -15.97 -37.04 -28.52
C ALA A 12 -17.02 -35.92 -28.46
N ALA A 13 -17.77 -35.79 -27.36
CA ALA A 13 -18.76 -34.72 -27.16
C ALA A 13 -18.12 -33.31 -27.07
N LEU A 14 -16.81 -33.23 -26.82
CA LEU A 14 -16.08 -31.99 -26.59
C LEU A 14 -15.12 -31.61 -27.73
N GLY A 15 -15.10 -32.36 -28.83
CA GLY A 15 -14.39 -32.02 -30.08
C GLY A 15 -12.87 -32.23 -30.06
N LEU A 16 -12.34 -33.08 -29.18
CA LEU A 16 -10.91 -33.35 -29.09
C LEU A 16 -10.50 -34.52 -30.01
N ASN A 17 -9.40 -34.35 -30.75
CA ASN A 17 -8.83 -35.41 -31.57
C ASN A 17 -8.03 -36.36 -30.67
N ALA A 18 -8.61 -37.51 -30.30
CA ALA A 18 -8.02 -38.49 -29.38
C ALA A 18 -6.91 -39.36 -30.03
N ALA A 19 -6.06 -38.76 -30.87
CA ALA A 19 -4.95 -39.47 -31.52
C ALA A 19 -3.83 -39.84 -30.52
N GLY A 20 -3.74 -39.13 -29.39
CA GLY A 20 -2.90 -39.45 -28.23
C GLY A 20 -3.68 -40.11 -27.09
N GLY A 21 -3.03 -40.99 -26.32
CA GLY A 21 -3.65 -41.68 -25.19
C GLY A 21 -4.06 -40.72 -24.06
N THR A 22 -5.31 -40.81 -23.59
CA THR A 22 -5.82 -39.97 -22.48
C THR A 22 -5.00 -40.15 -21.20
N LEU A 23 -4.49 -39.03 -20.67
CA LEU A 23 -3.74 -38.98 -19.41
C LEU A 23 -4.65 -38.64 -18.24
N TRP A 24 -4.40 -39.27 -17.09
CA TRP A 24 -5.14 -39.08 -15.85
C TRP A 24 -4.22 -38.49 -14.79
N PHE A 25 -4.65 -37.42 -14.14
CA PHE A 25 -3.96 -36.86 -12.98
C PHE A 25 -4.74 -37.19 -11.70
N ARG A 26 -4.05 -37.78 -10.71
CA ARG A 26 -4.59 -38.02 -9.37
C ARG A 26 -4.09 -36.94 -8.41
N PRO A 27 -4.91 -35.95 -8.04
CA PRO A 27 -4.50 -34.93 -7.08
C PRO A 27 -4.64 -35.46 -5.65
N VAL A 28 -3.54 -35.93 -5.06
CA VAL A 28 -3.40 -36.13 -3.61
C VAL A 28 -2.15 -35.39 -3.11
N GLU A 29 -1.99 -35.26 -1.80
CA GLU A 29 -0.87 -34.54 -1.19
C GLU A 29 0.49 -35.05 -1.68
N GLY A 30 1.38 -34.14 -2.10
CA GLY A 30 2.70 -34.46 -2.69
C GLY A 30 2.74 -34.65 -4.21
N TYR A 31 1.60 -34.57 -4.90
CA TYR A 31 1.50 -34.78 -6.36
C TYR A 31 1.48 -33.44 -7.11
N GLY A 32 2.56 -33.12 -7.83
CA GLY A 32 2.67 -32.00 -8.75
C GLY A 32 2.52 -32.42 -10.23
N TRP A 33 2.07 -31.50 -11.09
CA TRP A 33 1.96 -31.72 -12.54
C TRP A 33 3.31 -31.92 -13.22
N ASP A 34 4.40 -31.58 -12.53
CA ASP A 34 5.80 -31.59 -12.94
C ASP A 34 6.51 -32.94 -12.77
N LYS A 35 5.84 -33.96 -12.21
CA LYS A 35 6.41 -35.30 -12.04
C LYS A 35 5.70 -36.33 -12.94
N PRO A 36 6.37 -36.97 -13.91
CA PRO A 36 5.77 -37.98 -14.77
C PRO A 36 5.05 -39.11 -14.02
N ALA A 37 5.59 -39.53 -12.88
CA ALA A 37 5.01 -40.58 -12.03
C ALA A 37 3.58 -40.27 -11.52
N ASN A 38 3.16 -39.00 -11.55
CA ASN A 38 1.84 -38.57 -11.10
C ASN A 38 0.77 -38.67 -12.20
N TRP A 39 1.17 -39.03 -13.41
CA TRP A 39 0.35 -39.12 -14.60
C TRP A 39 0.10 -40.59 -14.95
N LEU A 40 -1.16 -40.97 -15.13
CA LEU A 40 -1.56 -42.35 -15.42
C LEU A 40 -2.21 -42.44 -16.81
N THR A 41 -2.10 -43.59 -17.47
CA THR A 41 -2.92 -43.92 -18.66
C THR A 41 -4.21 -44.65 -18.24
N GLY A 42 -5.12 -44.88 -19.19
CA GLY A 42 -6.40 -45.59 -18.96
C GLY A 42 -6.28 -47.02 -18.38
N ALA A 43 -5.06 -47.58 -18.26
CA ALA A 43 -4.77 -48.84 -17.58
C ALA A 43 -4.35 -48.68 -16.10
N GLY A 44 -4.23 -47.44 -15.58
CA GLY A 44 -3.70 -47.16 -14.25
C GLY A 44 -2.18 -47.19 -14.16
N THR A 45 -1.48 -47.27 -15.29
CA THR A 45 -0.02 -47.30 -15.39
C THR A 45 0.54 -45.89 -15.43
N ALA A 46 1.58 -45.60 -14.64
CA ALA A 46 2.30 -44.34 -14.67
C ALA A 46 2.98 -44.10 -16.02
N VAL A 47 3.01 -42.85 -16.50
CA VAL A 47 3.75 -42.47 -17.70
C VAL A 47 5.14 -41.94 -17.36
N ASN A 48 6.07 -42.07 -18.30
CA ASN A 48 7.46 -41.61 -18.14
C ASN A 48 7.71 -40.23 -18.78
N ARG A 49 6.65 -39.49 -19.09
CA ARG A 49 6.71 -38.13 -19.63
C ARG A 49 5.69 -37.21 -18.96
N LEU A 50 5.92 -35.91 -19.04
CA LEU A 50 4.92 -34.90 -18.70
C LEU A 50 3.90 -34.73 -19.83
N PRO A 51 2.70 -34.16 -19.55
CA PRO A 51 1.77 -33.75 -20.59
C PRO A 51 2.41 -32.73 -21.53
N GLN A 52 2.10 -32.85 -22.82
CA GLN A 52 2.56 -31.98 -23.89
C GLN A 52 1.37 -31.22 -24.49
N ALA A 53 1.65 -30.27 -25.38
CA ALA A 53 0.61 -29.63 -26.18
C ALA A 53 -0.25 -30.69 -26.89
N ASP A 54 -1.56 -30.47 -26.93
CA ASP A 54 -2.59 -31.36 -27.49
C ASP A 54 -2.94 -32.64 -26.70
N ASP A 55 -2.26 -32.92 -25.57
CA ASP A 55 -2.70 -33.99 -24.68
C ASP A 55 -4.06 -33.66 -24.04
N ALA A 56 -5.01 -34.60 -24.14
CA ALA A 56 -6.25 -34.54 -23.36
C ALA A 56 -5.98 -35.06 -21.94
N VAL A 57 -5.88 -34.15 -20.99
CA VAL A 57 -5.65 -34.46 -19.57
C VAL A 57 -6.97 -34.49 -18.81
N LEU A 58 -7.25 -35.57 -18.11
CA LEU A 58 -8.41 -35.70 -17.24
C LEU A 58 -7.99 -35.62 -15.75
N LEU A 59 -8.58 -34.68 -15.02
CA LEU A 59 -8.48 -34.63 -13.56
C LEU A 59 -9.41 -35.70 -12.97
N SER A 60 -8.82 -36.68 -12.28
CA SER A 60 -9.58 -37.83 -11.75
C SER A 60 -10.36 -37.51 -10.48
N SER A 61 -10.11 -36.36 -9.85
CA SER A 61 -10.78 -35.90 -8.63
C SER A 61 -11.54 -34.62 -8.88
N SER A 62 -12.74 -34.52 -8.32
CA SER A 62 -13.50 -33.29 -8.25
C SER A 62 -13.10 -32.39 -7.07
N ARG A 63 -12.09 -32.79 -6.28
CA ARG A 63 -11.69 -32.14 -5.03
C ARG A 63 -10.17 -31.94 -4.99
N ILE A 64 -9.72 -30.71 -4.78
CA ILE A 64 -8.30 -30.36 -4.59
C ILE A 64 -8.09 -29.92 -3.14
N GLN A 65 -7.17 -30.62 -2.45
CA GLN A 65 -6.88 -30.46 -1.03
C GLN A 65 -5.37 -30.37 -0.71
N ALA A 66 -4.50 -30.31 -1.73
CA ALA A 66 -3.06 -30.29 -1.54
C ALA A 66 -2.55 -28.89 -1.14
N GLU A 67 -1.53 -28.84 -0.27
CA GLU A 67 -0.85 -27.58 0.10
C GLU A 67 -0.04 -26.98 -1.04
N THR A 68 0.58 -27.82 -1.86
CA THR A 68 1.28 -27.38 -3.07
C THR A 68 0.26 -27.04 -4.17
N PRO A 69 0.34 -25.85 -4.80
CA PRO A 69 -0.56 -25.49 -5.88
C PRO A 69 -0.51 -26.49 -7.04
N LEU A 70 -1.68 -26.88 -7.52
CA LEU A 70 -1.85 -27.69 -8.72
C LEU A 70 -1.64 -26.80 -9.96
N VAL A 71 -0.61 -27.03 -10.77
CA VAL A 71 -0.28 -26.15 -11.92
C VAL A 71 -0.67 -26.80 -13.24
N VAL A 72 -1.61 -26.21 -13.99
CA VAL A 72 -1.89 -26.57 -15.39
C VAL A 72 -0.89 -25.81 -16.28
N PRO A 73 0.06 -26.50 -16.93
CA PRO A 73 1.13 -25.86 -17.67
C PRO A 73 0.67 -25.38 -19.05
N ALA A 74 1.45 -24.46 -19.63
CA ALA A 74 1.19 -23.87 -20.96
C ALA A 74 0.96 -24.94 -22.04
N GLY A 75 -0.01 -24.70 -22.92
CA GLY A 75 -0.36 -25.58 -24.05
C GLY A 75 -1.21 -26.80 -23.66
N VAL A 76 -1.49 -27.02 -22.37
CA VAL A 76 -2.27 -28.18 -21.92
C VAL A 76 -3.73 -27.81 -21.67
N THR A 77 -4.63 -28.73 -22.06
CA THR A 77 -6.06 -28.66 -21.72
C THR A 77 -6.38 -29.67 -20.61
N ALA A 78 -6.62 -29.18 -19.40
CA ALA A 78 -7.09 -29.95 -18.26
C ALA A 78 -8.62 -30.04 -18.26
N LEU A 79 -9.15 -31.26 -18.25
CA LEU A 79 -10.58 -31.55 -18.27
C LEU A 79 -11.05 -32.05 -16.91
N CYS A 80 -12.19 -31.55 -16.45
CA CYS A 80 -12.90 -32.12 -15.30
C CYS A 80 -14.41 -31.98 -15.46
N GLN A 81 -15.19 -32.82 -14.77
CA GLN A 81 -16.65 -32.66 -14.72
C GLN A 81 -17.07 -31.61 -13.70
N ARG A 82 -16.35 -31.56 -12.58
CA ARG A 82 -16.51 -30.61 -11.48
C ARG A 82 -15.15 -30.40 -10.83
N LEU A 83 -14.90 -29.19 -10.35
CA LEU A 83 -13.71 -28.85 -9.58
C LEU A 83 -14.10 -28.06 -8.34
N THR A 84 -13.83 -28.62 -7.17
CA THR A 84 -13.90 -27.95 -5.88
C THR A 84 -12.48 -27.79 -5.34
N VAL A 85 -12.08 -26.55 -5.07
CA VAL A 85 -10.81 -26.22 -4.42
C VAL A 85 -11.14 -25.83 -2.98
N GLY A 86 -10.69 -26.60 -1.99
CA GLY A 86 -10.91 -26.32 -0.56
C GLY A 86 -12.27 -26.79 0.00
N GLU A 87 -12.42 -28.09 0.27
CA GLU A 87 -13.71 -28.69 0.68
C GLU A 87 -13.86 -29.06 2.17
N LEU A 88 -12.79 -29.19 2.96
CA LEU A 88 -12.87 -29.61 4.38
C LEU A 88 -11.82 -28.89 5.25
N TYR A 89 -12.20 -28.57 6.49
CA TYR A 89 -11.42 -27.83 7.49
C TYR A 89 -10.30 -28.70 8.08
N ASN A 90 -9.15 -28.76 7.40
CA ASN A 90 -7.93 -29.37 7.94
C ASN A 90 -6.82 -28.32 8.07
N GLY A 91 -6.57 -27.89 9.32
CA GLY A 91 -5.27 -27.37 9.77
C GLY A 91 -4.76 -26.04 9.20
N GLY A 92 -5.53 -25.28 8.43
CA GLY A 92 -5.08 -24.03 7.83
C GLY A 92 -4.45 -24.14 6.43
N SER A 93 -4.55 -25.31 5.79
CA SER A 93 -4.16 -25.51 4.39
C SER A 93 -4.90 -24.56 3.44
N ARG A 94 -4.20 -24.05 2.41
CA ARG A 94 -4.73 -23.09 1.41
C ARG A 94 -4.55 -23.64 -0.01
N PRO A 95 -5.32 -24.67 -0.41
CA PRO A 95 -5.18 -25.28 -1.71
C PRO A 95 -5.41 -24.27 -2.84
N ALA A 96 -4.58 -24.39 -3.88
CA ALA A 96 -4.65 -23.52 -5.05
C ALA A 96 -4.55 -24.34 -6.34
N VAL A 97 -5.26 -23.88 -7.37
CA VAL A 97 -5.07 -24.32 -8.75
C VAL A 97 -4.53 -23.14 -9.53
N ARG A 98 -3.49 -23.36 -10.35
CA ARG A 98 -2.87 -22.37 -11.20
C ARG A 98 -3.04 -22.76 -12.66
N VAL A 99 -3.41 -21.82 -13.51
CA VAL A 99 -3.56 -22.04 -14.96
C VAL A 99 -2.65 -21.06 -15.68
N GLU A 100 -1.59 -21.56 -16.28
CA GLU A 100 -0.55 -20.77 -16.94
C GLU A 100 -0.99 -20.29 -18.34
N ALA A 101 -0.23 -19.35 -18.91
CA ALA A 101 -0.51 -18.77 -20.21
C ALA A 101 -0.63 -19.83 -21.31
N GLY A 102 -1.69 -19.73 -22.13
CA GLY A 102 -1.98 -20.70 -23.19
C GLY A 102 -2.50 -22.06 -22.70
N ALA A 103 -2.67 -22.26 -21.39
CA ALA A 103 -3.32 -23.44 -20.84
C ALA A 103 -4.85 -23.23 -20.73
N THR A 104 -5.60 -24.34 -20.76
CA THR A 104 -7.07 -24.31 -20.58
C THR A 104 -7.50 -25.27 -19.48
N LEU A 105 -8.26 -24.77 -18.50
CA LEU A 105 -9.03 -25.59 -17.57
C LEU A 105 -10.48 -25.66 -18.05
N ARG A 106 -10.88 -26.80 -18.62
CA ARG A 106 -12.21 -27.02 -19.19
C ARG A 106 -13.08 -27.87 -18.27
N ILE A 107 -14.22 -27.32 -17.87
CA ILE A 107 -15.15 -27.91 -16.91
C ILE A 107 -16.45 -28.29 -17.65
N ALA A 108 -16.71 -29.58 -17.80
CA ALA A 108 -17.74 -30.10 -18.70
C ALA A 108 -18.68 -31.11 -18.01
N GLY A 109 -19.22 -30.75 -16.85
CA GLY A 109 -20.27 -31.52 -16.18
C GLY A 109 -21.65 -31.31 -16.80
N THR A 110 -22.32 -32.37 -17.23
CA THR A 110 -23.72 -32.31 -17.66
C THR A 110 -24.67 -32.33 -16.46
N ASN A 111 -25.65 -31.44 -16.40
CA ASN A 111 -26.66 -31.39 -15.32
C ASN A 111 -26.09 -31.19 -13.90
N LEU A 112 -24.91 -30.58 -13.79
CA LEU A 112 -24.29 -30.25 -12.50
C LEU A 112 -24.37 -28.74 -12.23
N THR A 113 -24.74 -28.39 -10.98
CA THR A 113 -24.51 -27.05 -10.43
C THR A 113 -23.20 -27.02 -9.63
N ASP A 114 -22.64 -25.84 -9.50
CA ASP A 114 -21.40 -25.50 -8.81
C ASP A 114 -20.22 -26.29 -9.40
N THR A 115 -20.10 -26.21 -10.72
CA THR A 115 -19.12 -26.97 -11.52
C THR A 115 -17.68 -26.52 -11.24
N LEU A 116 -17.47 -25.25 -10.89
CA LEU A 116 -16.26 -24.71 -10.30
C LEU A 116 -16.62 -24.10 -8.95
N CYS A 117 -16.04 -24.60 -7.86
CA CYS A 117 -16.25 -24.10 -6.52
C CYS A 117 -14.90 -23.75 -5.88
N LEU A 118 -14.71 -22.48 -5.51
CA LEU A 118 -13.53 -21.99 -4.79
C LEU A 118 -13.94 -21.70 -3.35
N GLY A 119 -13.49 -22.52 -2.40
CA GLY A 119 -13.87 -22.43 -0.99
C GLY A 119 -15.29 -22.94 -0.74
N ASP A 120 -15.43 -24.25 -0.48
CA ASP A 120 -16.72 -24.87 -0.09
C ASP A 120 -16.97 -24.72 1.42
N ALA A 121 -16.31 -25.55 2.23
CA ALA A 121 -16.25 -25.42 3.70
C ALA A 121 -14.87 -24.98 4.21
N GLY A 122 -13.89 -24.79 3.31
CA GLY A 122 -12.52 -24.37 3.64
C GLY A 122 -12.05 -23.18 2.78
N SER A 123 -10.73 -23.02 2.64
CA SER A 123 -10.12 -21.98 1.78
C SER A 123 -9.73 -22.57 0.43
N GLY A 124 -10.01 -21.88 -0.68
CA GLY A 124 -9.67 -22.33 -2.02
C GLY A 124 -9.35 -21.18 -2.97
N THR A 125 -8.26 -21.33 -3.73
CA THR A 125 -7.78 -20.29 -4.66
C THR A 125 -7.67 -20.82 -6.10
N LEU A 126 -8.10 -20.02 -7.07
CA LEU A 126 -7.75 -20.18 -8.48
C LEU A 126 -6.85 -19.01 -8.91
N LEU A 127 -5.68 -19.34 -9.45
CA LEU A 127 -4.68 -18.41 -9.96
C LEU A 127 -4.65 -18.49 -11.49
N LEU A 128 -5.01 -17.41 -12.18
CA LEU A 128 -4.87 -17.32 -13.64
C LEU A 128 -3.62 -16.50 -13.98
N ARG A 129 -2.73 -17.05 -14.81
CA ARG A 129 -1.52 -16.37 -15.29
C ARG A 129 -1.49 -16.37 -16.81
N GLY A 130 -2.56 -15.87 -17.42
CA GLY A 130 -2.84 -15.91 -18.86
C GLY A 130 -3.59 -17.14 -19.33
N GLY A 131 -3.99 -18.00 -18.38
CA GLY A 131 -4.77 -19.20 -18.63
C GLY A 131 -6.24 -18.92 -18.92
N THR A 132 -6.90 -19.91 -19.53
CA THR A 132 -8.33 -19.90 -19.83
C THR A 132 -9.09 -20.87 -18.94
N VAL A 133 -10.26 -20.47 -18.44
CA VAL A 133 -11.26 -21.39 -17.89
C VAL A 133 -12.42 -21.49 -18.88
N ALA A 134 -12.82 -22.69 -19.29
CA ALA A 134 -13.89 -22.89 -20.27
C ALA A 134 -14.95 -23.87 -19.74
N PHE A 135 -16.21 -23.74 -20.20
CA PHE A 135 -17.31 -24.59 -19.78
C PHE A 135 -17.90 -25.38 -20.96
N GLY A 136 -18.23 -26.66 -20.75
CA GLY A 136 -18.69 -27.57 -21.80
C GLY A 136 -20.22 -27.67 -21.98
N HIS A 137 -20.99 -27.61 -20.89
CA HIS A 137 -22.46 -27.65 -20.91
C HIS A 137 -23.04 -26.80 -19.78
N THR A 138 -24.04 -25.97 -20.08
CA THR A 138 -24.74 -25.13 -19.09
C THR A 138 -26.24 -25.15 -19.32
N THR A 139 -27.03 -25.05 -18.25
CA THR A 139 -28.47 -24.75 -18.32
C THR A 139 -28.72 -23.35 -17.76
N ALA A 140 -29.92 -22.80 -17.99
CA ALA A 140 -30.28 -21.47 -17.52
C ALA A 140 -30.32 -21.32 -15.98
N THR A 141 -30.30 -22.41 -15.21
CA THR A 141 -30.46 -22.42 -13.75
C THR A 141 -29.21 -22.81 -12.96
N HIS A 142 -28.17 -23.34 -13.62
CA HIS A 142 -26.96 -23.75 -12.91
C HIS A 142 -26.11 -22.56 -12.47
N ARG A 143 -25.46 -22.69 -11.32
CA ARG A 143 -24.34 -21.84 -10.92
C ARG A 143 -23.07 -22.50 -11.38
N ASN A 144 -22.37 -21.97 -12.37
CA ASN A 144 -21.20 -22.63 -12.92
C ASN A 144 -19.94 -22.34 -12.12
N VAL A 145 -19.82 -21.11 -11.65
CA VAL A 145 -18.71 -20.63 -10.84
C VAL A 145 -19.24 -20.18 -9.50
N VAL A 146 -18.74 -20.77 -8.41
CA VAL A 146 -19.06 -20.37 -7.04
C VAL A 146 -17.76 -19.95 -6.39
N ILE A 147 -17.68 -18.70 -5.96
CA ILE A 147 -16.56 -18.17 -5.18
C ILE A 147 -17.08 -17.93 -3.78
N ARG A 148 -16.59 -18.72 -2.82
CA ARG A 148 -17.06 -18.83 -1.43
C ARG A 148 -18.50 -19.32 -1.34
N LYS A 149 -18.66 -20.61 -1.00
CA LYS A 149 -19.98 -21.26 -0.88
C LYS A 149 -20.63 -21.08 0.49
N GLY A 150 -19.84 -20.95 1.56
CA GLY A 150 -20.31 -20.80 2.93
C GLY A 150 -19.68 -19.62 3.67
N ALA A 151 -20.36 -19.13 4.73
CA ALA A 151 -19.90 -17.99 5.52
C ALA A 151 -18.52 -18.22 6.17
N GLY A 152 -18.23 -19.47 6.60
CA GLY A 152 -16.94 -19.88 7.17
C GLY A 152 -15.86 -20.28 6.16
N ALA A 153 -16.13 -20.17 4.87
CA ALA A 153 -15.18 -20.50 3.80
C ALA A 153 -14.50 -19.25 3.24
N THR A 154 -13.39 -19.44 2.51
CA THR A 154 -12.70 -18.39 1.75
C THR A 154 -12.52 -18.84 0.30
N GLY A 155 -13.03 -18.05 -0.64
CA GLY A 155 -12.89 -18.29 -2.07
C GLY A 155 -12.19 -17.14 -2.75
N ILE A 156 -11.13 -17.42 -3.51
CA ILE A 156 -10.33 -16.38 -4.19
C ILE A 156 -10.10 -16.79 -5.66
N LEU A 157 -10.47 -15.89 -6.58
CA LEU A 157 -9.99 -15.90 -7.96
C LEU A 157 -9.01 -14.74 -8.14
N ARG A 158 -7.76 -15.01 -8.52
CA ARG A 158 -6.72 -13.98 -8.66
C ARG A 158 -5.90 -14.14 -9.94
N GLY A 159 -5.47 -13.02 -10.52
CA GLY A 159 -4.50 -12.98 -11.62
C GLY A 159 -5.06 -12.32 -12.88
N TRP A 160 -4.63 -12.80 -14.04
CA TRP A 160 -5.04 -12.31 -15.36
C TRP A 160 -5.29 -13.49 -16.32
N GLY A 161 -6.14 -13.32 -17.31
CA GLY A 161 -6.62 -14.41 -18.18
C GLY A 161 -8.12 -14.30 -18.43
N THR A 162 -8.74 -15.38 -18.92
CA THR A 162 -10.15 -15.31 -19.35
C THR A 162 -10.98 -16.44 -18.76
N VAL A 163 -12.17 -16.11 -18.27
CA VAL A 163 -13.19 -17.08 -17.87
C VAL A 163 -14.31 -17.06 -18.90
N ASN A 164 -14.48 -18.21 -19.54
CA ASN A 164 -15.45 -18.49 -20.57
C ASN A 164 -15.29 -17.60 -21.81
N PRO A 165 -14.11 -17.60 -22.48
CA PRO A 165 -13.90 -16.80 -23.70
C PRO A 165 -14.99 -17.13 -24.72
N THR A 166 -15.58 -16.08 -25.31
CA THR A 166 -16.68 -16.08 -26.31
C THR A 166 -17.11 -17.46 -26.80
N PRO A 167 -18.00 -18.16 -26.07
CA PRO A 167 -18.16 -19.60 -26.27
C PRO A 167 -19.44 -19.94 -27.03
N ALA A 168 -19.44 -21.12 -27.64
CA ALA A 168 -20.65 -21.81 -28.07
C ALA A 168 -21.65 -22.08 -26.91
N VAL A 169 -21.22 -21.90 -25.66
CA VAL A 169 -21.97 -22.13 -24.42
C VAL A 169 -22.35 -20.78 -23.78
N THR A 170 -23.63 -20.40 -23.87
CA THR A 170 -24.06 -19.03 -23.62
C THR A 170 -24.59 -18.72 -22.21
N HIS A 171 -24.62 -19.69 -21.28
CA HIS A 171 -25.28 -19.52 -19.97
C HIS A 171 -24.37 -19.79 -18.76
N VAL A 172 -23.10 -19.41 -18.82
CA VAL A 172 -22.21 -19.51 -17.64
C VAL A 172 -22.57 -18.44 -16.61
N ARG A 173 -23.02 -18.88 -15.43
CA ARG A 173 -23.40 -17.99 -14.32
C ARG A 173 -22.43 -18.10 -13.15
N MET A 174 -22.22 -16.99 -12.47
CA MET A 174 -21.36 -16.90 -11.29
C MET A 174 -22.16 -16.56 -10.04
N GLU A 175 -21.93 -17.28 -8.95
CA GLU A 175 -22.24 -16.84 -7.60
C GLU A 175 -20.93 -16.36 -6.93
N ASN A 176 -20.80 -15.06 -6.69
CA ASN A 176 -19.62 -14.47 -6.07
C ASN A 176 -19.94 -13.99 -4.65
N ASN A 177 -19.48 -14.73 -3.65
CA ASN A 177 -19.48 -14.29 -2.26
C ASN A 177 -18.04 -14.11 -1.72
N GLY A 178 -17.01 -14.26 -2.55
CA GLY A 178 -15.60 -14.16 -2.17
C GLY A 178 -14.87 -13.08 -2.95
N MET A 179 -13.55 -13.20 -3.10
CA MET A 179 -12.71 -12.17 -3.71
C MET A 179 -12.35 -12.51 -5.14
N VAL A 180 -12.55 -11.55 -6.05
CA VAL A 180 -12.04 -11.59 -7.42
C VAL A 180 -11.02 -10.47 -7.59
N ILE A 181 -9.77 -10.81 -7.88
CA ILE A 181 -8.65 -9.87 -7.88
C ILE A 181 -7.94 -9.94 -9.24
N ALA A 182 -8.09 -8.92 -10.08
CA ALA A 182 -7.22 -8.76 -11.23
C ALA A 182 -5.83 -8.34 -10.76
N ASP A 183 -4.82 -9.17 -10.99
CA ASP A 183 -3.43 -8.88 -10.65
C ASP A 183 -2.61 -8.84 -11.93
N GLY A 184 -2.15 -7.65 -12.29
CA GLY A 184 -1.36 -7.46 -13.51
C GLY A 184 0.08 -7.95 -13.40
N GLU A 185 0.56 -8.27 -12.18
CA GLU A 185 1.95 -8.64 -11.89
C GLU A 185 2.95 -7.59 -12.45
N GLY A 186 2.59 -6.31 -12.42
CA GLY A 186 3.44 -5.19 -12.87
C GLY A 186 3.30 -4.83 -14.35
N ALA A 187 2.35 -5.45 -15.07
CA ALA A 187 2.03 -5.13 -16.46
C ALA A 187 0.52 -4.92 -16.64
N ALA A 188 0.13 -4.12 -17.65
CA ALA A 188 -1.26 -3.91 -18.04
C ALA A 188 -1.88 -5.24 -18.52
N ARG A 189 -2.72 -5.85 -17.67
CA ARG A 189 -3.33 -7.16 -17.96
C ARG A 189 -4.75 -7.25 -17.44
N ASP A 190 -5.57 -7.97 -18.19
CA ASP A 190 -7.00 -8.12 -17.90
C ASP A 190 -7.30 -9.48 -17.28
N LEU A 191 -8.17 -9.47 -16.27
CA LEU A 191 -8.98 -10.62 -15.89
C LEU A 191 -10.35 -10.47 -16.56
N ASP A 192 -10.56 -11.19 -17.65
CA ASP A 192 -11.77 -11.09 -18.46
C ASP A 192 -12.84 -12.10 -18.05
N LEU A 193 -13.96 -11.59 -17.53
CA LEU A 193 -15.12 -12.37 -17.12
C LEU A 193 -16.36 -12.06 -17.97
N HIS A 194 -16.23 -11.35 -19.10
CA HIS A 194 -17.34 -10.94 -19.96
C HIS A 194 -18.18 -12.13 -20.46
N GLY A 195 -17.56 -13.29 -20.62
CA GLY A 195 -18.23 -14.54 -20.99
C GLY A 195 -19.22 -15.08 -19.94
N VAL A 196 -19.20 -14.54 -18.72
CA VAL A 196 -20.14 -14.86 -17.65
C VAL A 196 -21.36 -13.94 -17.76
N VAL A 197 -22.56 -14.53 -17.83
CA VAL A 197 -23.79 -13.80 -18.21
C VAL A 197 -24.61 -13.25 -17.04
N SER A 198 -24.26 -13.62 -15.81
CA SER A 198 -24.85 -13.05 -14.60
C SER A 198 -23.98 -13.33 -13.39
N THR A 199 -23.94 -12.36 -12.49
CA THR A 199 -23.45 -12.53 -11.11
C THR A 199 -24.64 -12.59 -10.16
N THR A 200 -24.59 -13.48 -9.18
CA THR A 200 -25.45 -13.47 -7.99
C THR A 200 -24.58 -13.56 -6.74
N ASN A 201 -25.16 -13.31 -5.58
CA ASN A 201 -24.50 -13.51 -4.28
C ASN A 201 -25.58 -13.67 -3.21
N THR A 202 -25.41 -14.68 -2.35
CA THR A 202 -26.43 -15.16 -1.42
C THR A 202 -26.02 -15.05 0.04
N LEU A 203 -24.73 -14.85 0.32
CA LEU A 203 -24.22 -14.70 1.68
C LEU A 203 -24.28 -13.23 2.13
N ALA A 204 -24.70 -13.03 3.39
CA ALA A 204 -24.69 -11.73 4.05
C ALA A 204 -23.27 -11.18 4.22
N GLN A 205 -23.14 -9.86 4.20
CA GLN A 205 -21.84 -9.16 4.22
C GLN A 205 -21.05 -9.43 5.51
N GLY A 206 -19.74 -9.64 5.36
CA GLY A 206 -18.78 -9.28 6.39
C GLY A 206 -18.41 -7.80 6.25
N VAL A 207 -18.22 -7.09 7.37
CA VAL A 207 -17.77 -5.69 7.40
C VAL A 207 -16.29 -5.53 6.98
N ASP A 208 -15.63 -6.66 6.72
CA ASP A 208 -14.19 -6.85 6.55
C ASP A 208 -13.72 -6.87 5.09
N GLY A 209 -14.60 -6.68 4.11
CA GLY A 209 -14.22 -6.72 2.69
C GLY A 209 -13.86 -8.13 2.20
N SER A 210 -14.36 -9.18 2.86
CA SER A 210 -14.13 -10.57 2.44
C SER A 210 -14.85 -10.98 1.14
N ASN A 211 -15.45 -10.03 0.41
CA ASN A 211 -16.14 -10.27 -0.86
C ASN A 211 -16.15 -9.06 -1.81
N GLY A 212 -16.03 -9.31 -3.12
CA GLY A 212 -16.14 -8.28 -4.16
C GLY A 212 -15.06 -8.35 -5.22
N TRP A 213 -14.78 -7.18 -5.81
CA TRP A 213 -13.94 -7.04 -6.99
C TRP A 213 -12.78 -6.09 -6.73
N TYR A 214 -11.57 -6.49 -7.13
CA TYR A 214 -10.34 -5.79 -6.84
C TYR A 214 -9.42 -5.80 -8.05
N ALA A 215 -8.58 -4.78 -8.17
CA ALA A 215 -7.58 -4.68 -9.21
C ALA A 215 -6.28 -4.11 -8.61
N VAL A 216 -5.16 -4.79 -8.85
CA VAL A 216 -3.84 -4.46 -8.27
C VAL A 216 -2.74 -4.62 -9.33
N ASN A 217 -1.59 -4.00 -9.10
CA ASN A 217 -0.38 -4.17 -9.91
C ASN A 217 -0.61 -3.99 -11.43
N GLN A 218 -1.27 -2.90 -11.83
CA GLN A 218 -1.69 -2.62 -13.22
C GLN A 218 -2.70 -3.63 -13.80
N GLY A 219 -3.38 -4.42 -12.97
CA GLY A 219 -4.47 -5.29 -13.40
C GLY A 219 -5.77 -4.51 -13.67
N ARG A 220 -6.66 -5.12 -14.46
CA ARG A 220 -8.04 -4.66 -14.64
C ARG A 220 -9.00 -5.84 -14.65
N VAL A 221 -10.07 -5.75 -13.86
CA VAL A 221 -11.18 -6.71 -13.92
C VAL A 221 -12.14 -6.23 -15.00
N LEU A 222 -12.51 -7.10 -15.93
CA LEU A 222 -13.63 -6.89 -16.83
C LEU A 222 -14.82 -7.69 -16.31
N PHE A 223 -15.88 -6.99 -15.86
CA PHE A 223 -16.99 -7.61 -15.14
C PHE A 223 -17.77 -8.61 -16.00
N PRO A 224 -18.44 -9.60 -15.37
CA PRO A 224 -19.56 -10.30 -15.99
C PRO A 224 -20.58 -9.32 -16.55
N ARG A 225 -21.12 -9.62 -17.73
CA ARG A 225 -22.05 -8.73 -18.42
C ARG A 225 -23.45 -8.77 -17.81
N THR A 226 -24.14 -7.63 -17.85
CA THR A 226 -25.55 -7.54 -17.46
C THR A 226 -26.42 -7.25 -18.68
N TRP A 227 -27.34 -8.16 -19.00
CA TRP A 227 -28.30 -7.97 -20.09
C TRP A 227 -29.52 -7.14 -19.65
N ILE A 228 -29.98 -6.25 -20.52
CA ILE A 228 -31.15 -5.39 -20.32
C ILE A 228 -32.04 -5.47 -21.56
N ASN A 229 -33.31 -5.84 -21.37
CA ASN A 229 -34.31 -5.72 -22.43
C ASN A 229 -34.84 -4.28 -22.51
N GLY A 230 -34.06 -3.37 -23.08
CA GLY A 230 -34.42 -1.95 -23.15
C GLY A 230 -35.67 -1.67 -23.98
N ALA A 231 -36.00 -2.52 -24.96
CA ALA A 231 -37.26 -2.40 -25.71
C ALA A 231 -38.49 -2.66 -24.85
N ALA A 232 -38.40 -3.56 -23.86
CA ALA A 232 -39.49 -3.84 -22.92
C ALA A 232 -39.46 -2.93 -21.67
N THR A 233 -38.28 -2.50 -21.25
CA THR A 233 -38.08 -1.59 -20.11
C THR A 233 -37.18 -0.43 -20.53
N PRO A 234 -37.74 0.62 -21.17
CA PRO A 234 -36.99 1.80 -21.60
C PRO A 234 -36.28 2.52 -20.46
N ASP A 235 -36.88 2.45 -19.26
CA ASP A 235 -36.28 2.87 -18.00
C ASP A 235 -35.93 1.63 -17.17
N ALA A 236 -34.64 1.38 -16.99
CA ALA A 236 -34.15 0.14 -16.39
C ALA A 236 -33.14 0.39 -15.27
N VAL A 237 -33.39 -0.24 -14.12
CA VAL A 237 -32.45 -0.28 -13.00
C VAL A 237 -31.76 -1.63 -12.98
N ARG A 238 -30.42 -1.64 -13.06
CA ARG A 238 -29.62 -2.87 -13.14
C ARG A 238 -28.30 -2.72 -12.39
N CYS A 239 -27.85 -3.79 -11.76
CA CYS A 239 -26.50 -3.85 -11.19
C CYS A 239 -25.47 -4.45 -12.15
N LEU A 240 -24.22 -4.02 -12.00
CA LEU A 240 -23.04 -4.61 -12.64
C LEU A 240 -22.10 -5.12 -11.54
N GLY A 241 -21.58 -6.33 -11.72
CA GLY A 241 -20.78 -7.01 -10.68
C GLY A 241 -21.58 -7.44 -9.45
N ASP A 242 -22.91 -7.51 -9.53
CA ASP A 242 -23.81 -7.92 -8.44
C ASP A 242 -25.05 -8.59 -9.04
N ALA A 243 -25.96 -9.07 -8.18
CA ALA A 243 -27.26 -9.58 -8.63
C ALA A 243 -27.99 -8.53 -9.47
N THR A 244 -28.29 -8.87 -10.73
CA THR A 244 -28.77 -7.94 -11.76
C THR A 244 -29.99 -7.11 -11.35
N THR A 245 -30.92 -7.71 -10.61
CA THR A 245 -32.19 -7.09 -10.16
C THR A 245 -32.11 -6.49 -8.77
N ARG A 246 -30.93 -6.48 -8.15
CA ARG A 246 -30.77 -5.96 -6.80
C ARG A 246 -31.06 -4.47 -6.76
N ARG A 247 -31.76 -4.04 -5.71
CA ARG A 247 -32.10 -2.63 -5.53
C ARG A 247 -30.87 -1.76 -5.31
N GLU A 248 -29.80 -2.34 -4.81
CA GLU A 248 -28.74 -1.65 -4.11
C GLU A 248 -27.45 -2.51 -4.15
N PRO A 249 -26.31 -2.05 -4.70
CA PRO A 249 -25.09 -2.85 -4.85
C PRO A 249 -24.43 -3.21 -3.52
N GLU A 250 -24.15 -4.49 -3.28
CA GLU A 250 -23.67 -5.01 -2.00
C GLU A 250 -22.21 -5.46 -2.04
N LEU A 251 -21.78 -6.10 -3.13
CA LEU A 251 -20.40 -6.53 -3.32
C LEU A 251 -19.46 -5.33 -3.43
N VAL A 252 -18.28 -5.40 -2.79
CA VAL A 252 -17.29 -4.32 -2.87
C VAL A 252 -16.92 -4.06 -4.33
N ASN A 253 -16.94 -2.78 -4.73
CA ASN A 253 -16.71 -2.28 -6.08
C ASN A 253 -17.75 -2.69 -7.14
N SER A 254 -18.89 -3.26 -6.75
CA SER A 254 -20.06 -3.38 -7.62
C SER A 254 -20.84 -2.06 -7.70
N LEU A 255 -21.78 -1.97 -8.64
CA LEU A 255 -22.53 -0.73 -8.84
C LEU A 255 -23.94 -0.99 -9.37
N ARG A 256 -24.80 0.01 -9.18
CA ARG A 256 -26.14 0.11 -9.74
C ARG A 256 -26.20 1.24 -10.73
N ALA A 257 -26.88 0.99 -11.84
CA ALA A 257 -27.21 1.97 -12.87
C ALA A 257 -28.73 2.07 -13.05
N SER A 258 -29.23 3.29 -13.20
CA SER A 258 -30.61 3.62 -13.54
C SER A 258 -30.62 4.33 -14.88
N PHE A 259 -30.84 3.57 -15.96
CA PHE A 259 -30.89 4.09 -17.31
C PHE A 259 -32.29 4.58 -17.69
N THR A 260 -32.34 5.57 -18.57
CA THR A 260 -33.56 6.02 -19.26
C THR A 260 -33.34 6.05 -20.77
N GLY A 261 -34.43 5.96 -21.53
CA GLY A 261 -34.40 6.09 -22.98
C GLY A 261 -33.68 4.95 -23.70
N LEU A 262 -33.78 3.73 -23.18
CA LEU A 262 -33.36 2.53 -23.90
C LEU A 262 -34.42 2.16 -24.96
N ASN A 263 -33.99 1.71 -26.14
CA ASN A 263 -34.89 1.40 -27.27
C ASN A 263 -34.66 -0.01 -27.86
N ALA A 264 -33.68 -0.75 -27.35
CA ALA A 264 -33.30 -2.08 -27.83
C ALA A 264 -32.78 -2.95 -26.69
N ALA A 265 -32.55 -4.24 -26.95
CA ALA A 265 -31.79 -5.08 -26.04
C ALA A 265 -30.33 -4.62 -25.99
N VAL A 266 -29.78 -4.47 -24.79
CA VAL A 266 -28.42 -3.93 -24.56
C VAL A 266 -27.69 -4.71 -23.48
N PHE A 267 -26.37 -4.58 -23.49
CA PHE A 267 -25.47 -5.20 -22.51
C PHE A 267 -24.74 -4.10 -21.74
N PHE A 268 -25.04 -4.00 -20.46
CA PHE A 268 -24.30 -3.13 -19.53
C PHE A 268 -23.03 -3.84 -19.10
N ARG A 269 -21.90 -3.17 -19.32
CA ARG A 269 -20.57 -3.72 -19.09
C ARG A 269 -19.65 -2.66 -18.51
N GLY A 270 -18.53 -3.13 -17.97
CA GLY A 270 -17.48 -2.25 -17.47
C GLY A 270 -16.34 -3.02 -16.83
N GLY A 271 -15.37 -2.26 -16.31
CA GLY A 271 -14.27 -2.83 -15.57
C GLY A 271 -13.81 -1.95 -14.42
N LEU A 272 -13.08 -2.58 -13.50
CA LEU A 272 -12.41 -1.94 -12.38
C LEU A 272 -10.91 -1.95 -12.64
N TYR A 273 -10.27 -0.78 -12.55
CA TYR A 273 -8.85 -0.62 -12.81
C TYR A 273 -8.04 -0.56 -11.52
N ALA A 274 -6.83 -1.12 -11.55
CA ALA A 274 -5.81 -0.77 -10.57
C ALA A 274 -5.48 0.72 -10.72
N THR A 275 -5.22 1.41 -9.62
CA THR A 275 -4.98 2.86 -9.60
C THR A 275 -3.74 3.28 -10.40
N ASN A 276 -2.81 2.36 -10.61
CA ASN A 276 -1.59 2.54 -11.40
C ASN A 276 -1.68 1.96 -12.82
N HIS A 277 -2.86 1.57 -13.31
CA HIS A 277 -3.03 1.02 -14.66
C HIS A 277 -2.71 2.09 -15.73
N PRO A 278 -1.85 1.81 -16.72
CA PRO A 278 -1.33 2.84 -17.64
C PRO A 278 -2.37 3.43 -18.60
N ALA A 279 -3.51 2.75 -18.80
CA ALA A 279 -4.63 3.30 -19.58
C ALA A 279 -5.43 4.40 -18.85
N LEU A 280 -5.12 4.69 -17.57
CA LEU A 280 -5.81 5.74 -16.83
C LEU A 280 -5.16 7.11 -17.10
N PRO A 281 -5.94 8.18 -17.31
CA PRO A 281 -5.40 9.53 -17.25
C PRO A 281 -4.94 9.84 -15.81
N PRO A 282 -4.07 10.86 -15.62
CA PRO A 282 -3.67 11.29 -14.28
C PRO A 282 -4.89 11.50 -13.38
N LEU A 283 -4.90 10.81 -12.24
CA LEU A 283 -6.05 10.83 -11.33
C LEU A 283 -6.15 12.19 -10.62
N PRO A 284 -7.36 12.60 -10.18
CA PRO A 284 -7.51 13.81 -9.38
C PRO A 284 -6.72 13.70 -8.06
N GLN A 285 -6.49 14.84 -7.41
CA GLN A 285 -5.81 14.88 -6.12
C GLN A 285 -6.60 14.13 -5.03
N GLY A 286 -5.87 13.40 -4.17
CA GLY A 286 -6.42 12.62 -3.06
C GLY A 286 -6.07 11.15 -3.14
N ARG A 287 -6.51 10.35 -2.16
CA ARG A 287 -6.37 8.89 -2.19
C ARG A 287 -7.44 8.31 -3.10
N CYS A 288 -7.06 7.62 -4.17
CA CYS A 288 -8.03 6.92 -5.02
C CYS A 288 -8.59 5.69 -4.30
N VAL A 289 -9.92 5.60 -4.23
CA VAL A 289 -10.67 4.50 -3.61
C VAL A 289 -11.09 3.46 -4.66
N GLY A 290 -11.34 3.90 -5.90
CA GLY A 290 -11.66 3.00 -7.02
C GLY A 290 -11.81 3.75 -8.33
N VAL A 291 -11.58 3.04 -9.45
CA VAL A 291 -11.68 3.58 -10.80
C VAL A 291 -12.45 2.60 -11.70
N TRP A 292 -13.55 3.07 -12.29
CA TRP A 292 -14.47 2.24 -13.09
C TRP A 292 -14.62 2.80 -14.50
N GLY A 293 -14.44 1.94 -15.52
CA GLY A 293 -14.83 2.26 -16.89
C GLY A 293 -16.15 1.57 -17.21
N LEU A 294 -17.15 2.31 -17.72
CA LEU A 294 -18.52 1.81 -17.88
C LEU A 294 -19.07 2.08 -19.29
N GLY A 295 -19.80 1.11 -19.85
CA GLY A 295 -20.42 1.26 -21.15
C GLY A 295 -21.65 0.39 -21.38
N LEU A 296 -22.49 0.85 -22.31
CA LEU A 296 -23.63 0.11 -22.85
C LEU A 296 -23.34 -0.32 -24.29
N TYR A 297 -23.52 -1.61 -24.57
CA TYR A 297 -23.18 -2.25 -25.83
C TYR A 297 -24.43 -2.88 -26.48
N ALA A 298 -24.52 -2.84 -27.82
CA ALA A 298 -25.62 -3.41 -28.59
C ALA A 298 -25.56 -4.93 -28.71
N ASN A 299 -24.36 -5.52 -28.68
CA ASN A 299 -24.15 -6.95 -28.86
C ASN A 299 -23.34 -7.54 -27.70
N ASN A 300 -22.94 -8.80 -27.85
CA ASN A 300 -22.32 -9.59 -26.79
C ASN A 300 -20.93 -10.16 -27.19
N THR A 301 -20.37 -9.72 -28.33
CA THR A 301 -19.25 -10.35 -29.06
C THR A 301 -17.84 -9.88 -28.66
N GLY A 302 -17.71 -8.76 -27.94
CA GLY A 302 -16.41 -8.26 -27.46
C GLY A 302 -16.50 -6.83 -26.93
N TRP A 303 -15.38 -6.23 -26.51
CA TRP A 303 -15.28 -4.84 -26.00
C TRP A 303 -15.03 -3.83 -27.13
N GLU A 304 -15.73 -3.96 -28.25
CA GLU A 304 -15.50 -3.12 -29.43
C GLU A 304 -16.23 -1.78 -29.31
N LEU A 305 -15.56 -0.68 -29.66
CA LEU A 305 -16.14 0.67 -29.60
C LEU A 305 -17.31 0.85 -30.56
N SER A 306 -17.30 0.15 -31.70
CA SER A 306 -18.38 0.12 -32.69
C SER A 306 -19.71 -0.38 -32.12
N ASP A 307 -19.66 -1.14 -31.02
CA ASP A 307 -20.84 -1.73 -30.41
C ASP A 307 -21.48 -0.83 -29.35
N LEU A 308 -20.89 0.32 -29.02
CA LEU A 308 -21.44 1.25 -28.04
C LEU A 308 -22.78 1.83 -28.52
N THR A 309 -23.83 1.63 -27.72
CA THR A 309 -25.20 2.03 -28.06
C THR A 309 -25.66 3.30 -27.32
N THR A 310 -26.94 3.66 -27.47
CA THR A 310 -27.53 4.90 -26.95
C THR A 310 -28.37 4.70 -25.69
N PHE A 311 -28.44 5.75 -24.88
CA PHE A 311 -29.35 5.94 -23.75
C PHE A 311 -29.50 7.45 -23.53
N SER A 312 -30.57 7.89 -22.85
CA SER A 312 -30.79 9.31 -22.56
C SER A 312 -29.98 9.77 -21.36
N THR A 313 -30.22 9.17 -20.19
CA THR A 313 -29.47 9.47 -18.97
C THR A 313 -29.18 8.21 -18.16
N VAL A 314 -28.20 8.31 -17.27
CA VAL A 314 -27.86 7.26 -16.30
C VAL A 314 -27.57 7.86 -14.93
N GLY A 315 -28.28 7.39 -13.91
CA GLY A 315 -27.89 7.58 -12.51
C GLY A 315 -27.05 6.40 -12.04
N LEU A 316 -25.94 6.66 -11.34
CA LEU A 316 -25.04 5.61 -10.85
C LEU A 316 -24.92 5.64 -9.34
N THR A 317 -24.82 4.46 -8.73
CA THR A 317 -24.48 4.26 -7.32
C THR A 317 -23.39 3.21 -7.22
N PHE A 318 -22.22 3.58 -6.70
CA PHE A 318 -21.06 2.72 -6.53
C PHE A 318 -20.99 2.20 -5.10
N ARG A 319 -20.79 0.91 -4.90
CA ARG A 319 -20.39 0.32 -3.63
C ARG A 319 -18.88 0.42 -3.53
N TYR A 320 -18.34 1.19 -2.59
CA TYR A 320 -16.90 1.35 -2.43
C TYR A 320 -16.36 0.50 -1.28
N ASP A 321 -15.06 0.22 -1.30
CA ASP A 321 -14.38 -0.48 -0.23
C ASP A 321 -14.27 0.41 1.02
N ALA A 322 -14.90 -0.02 2.10
CA ALA A 322 -14.89 0.69 3.37
C ALA A 322 -13.51 0.65 4.05
N ALA A 323 -12.68 -0.37 3.77
CA ALA A 323 -11.33 -0.47 4.31
C ALA A 323 -10.40 0.63 3.75
N CYS A 324 -10.72 1.15 2.57
CA CYS A 324 -9.97 2.23 1.93
C CYS A 324 -10.35 3.63 2.42
N VAL A 325 -11.26 3.78 3.39
CA VAL A 325 -11.76 5.09 3.84
C VAL A 325 -12.10 5.11 5.34
N THR A 326 -12.00 6.26 5.98
CA THR A 326 -12.43 6.50 7.36
C THR A 326 -13.65 7.41 7.38
N SER A 327 -14.38 7.48 8.51
CA SER A 327 -15.54 8.38 8.65
C SER A 327 -15.23 9.86 8.44
N THR A 328 -13.96 10.23 8.50
CA THR A 328 -13.43 11.58 8.26
C THR A 328 -13.11 11.85 6.79
N ASN A 329 -13.22 10.88 5.89
CA ASN A 329 -12.97 11.12 4.48
C ASN A 329 -14.18 11.76 3.77
N LEU A 330 -13.95 12.85 3.04
CA LEU A 330 -14.85 13.33 2.00
C LEU A 330 -14.54 12.56 0.73
N LEU A 331 -15.55 11.83 0.27
CA LEU A 331 -15.53 11.12 -0.99
C LEU A 331 -16.03 12.06 -2.07
N THR A 332 -15.25 12.21 -3.12
CA THR A 332 -15.63 12.94 -4.34
C THR A 332 -15.58 11.99 -5.52
N LEU A 333 -16.71 11.82 -6.19
CA LEU A 333 -16.85 11.03 -7.39
C LEU A 333 -16.66 11.95 -8.60
N TYR A 334 -15.70 11.58 -9.46
CA TYR A 334 -15.40 12.26 -10.70
C TYR A 334 -15.77 11.39 -11.90
N ARG A 335 -16.11 12.03 -13.02
CA ARG A 335 -16.23 11.43 -14.34
C ARG A 335 -15.24 12.13 -15.28
N TYR A 336 -14.52 11.37 -16.09
CA TYR A 336 -13.60 11.92 -17.07
C TYR A 336 -14.39 12.36 -18.32
N GLU A 337 -14.33 13.65 -18.65
CA GLU A 337 -15.04 14.28 -19.76
C GLU A 337 -14.12 15.29 -20.44
N SER A 338 -13.99 15.24 -21.77
CA SER A 338 -13.22 16.22 -22.57
C SER A 338 -11.83 16.54 -21.98
N ASP A 339 -11.06 15.48 -21.70
CA ASP A 339 -9.72 15.52 -21.11
C ASP A 339 -9.59 16.03 -19.66
N ALA A 340 -10.71 16.18 -18.94
CA ALA A 340 -10.72 16.63 -17.55
C ALA A 340 -11.58 15.75 -16.63
N TRP A 341 -11.21 15.69 -15.36
CA TRP A 341 -12.05 15.06 -14.32
C TRP A 341 -13.09 16.03 -13.80
N VAL A 342 -14.36 15.76 -14.07
CA VAL A 342 -15.51 16.56 -13.66
C VAL A 342 -16.16 15.95 -12.42
N LYS A 343 -16.35 16.75 -11.37
CA LYS A 343 -17.05 16.30 -10.15
C LYS A 343 -18.52 16.01 -10.45
N VAL A 344 -18.95 14.78 -10.19
CA VAL A 344 -20.32 14.30 -10.43
C VAL A 344 -21.02 13.81 -9.16
N GLY A 345 -20.33 13.79 -8.01
CA GLY A 345 -20.93 13.47 -6.72
C GLY A 345 -19.96 13.72 -5.57
N ALA A 346 -20.46 13.92 -4.35
CA ALA A 346 -19.64 13.93 -3.15
C ALA A 346 -20.46 13.58 -1.91
N ARG A 347 -19.81 12.96 -0.92
CA ARG A 347 -20.37 12.73 0.42
C ARG A 347 -19.29 12.32 1.41
N MET A 348 -19.58 12.42 2.70
CA MET A 348 -18.76 11.78 3.72
C MET A 348 -18.80 10.26 3.60
N ALA A 349 -17.65 9.64 3.80
CA ALA A 349 -17.49 8.20 3.92
C ALA A 349 -18.21 7.73 5.19
N ARG A 350 -19.36 7.08 5.04
CA ARG A 350 -20.10 6.50 6.18
C ARG A 350 -21.08 5.45 5.67
N PRO A 351 -21.50 4.50 6.51
CA PRO A 351 -22.58 3.58 6.15
C PRO A 351 -23.83 4.33 5.67
N PRO A 352 -24.56 3.80 4.66
CA PRO A 352 -24.14 2.70 3.80
C PRO A 352 -22.97 3.16 2.90
N CYS A 353 -21.89 2.37 2.83
CA CYS A 353 -20.63 2.75 2.16
C CYS A 353 -20.78 2.72 0.62
N ARG A 354 -21.58 3.65 0.10
CA ARG A 354 -21.95 3.79 -1.30
C ARG A 354 -21.90 5.25 -1.69
N ILE A 355 -21.63 5.58 -2.93
CA ILE A 355 -21.69 6.96 -3.42
C ILE A 355 -22.47 7.01 -4.73
N SER A 356 -23.31 8.03 -4.87
CA SER A 356 -24.12 8.21 -6.07
C SER A 356 -23.70 9.46 -6.83
N THR A 357 -23.96 9.45 -8.14
CA THR A 357 -23.97 10.68 -8.93
C THR A 357 -25.04 11.63 -8.39
N ALA A 358 -24.72 12.91 -8.26
CA ALA A 358 -25.61 13.95 -7.73
C ALA A 358 -26.84 14.19 -8.61
N ARG A 359 -26.71 13.93 -9.92
CA ARG A 359 -27.79 13.97 -10.91
C ARG A 359 -27.58 12.89 -11.98
N PRO A 360 -28.62 12.47 -12.71
CA PRO A 360 -28.46 11.62 -13.89
C PRO A 360 -27.52 12.27 -14.90
N LEU A 361 -26.62 11.47 -15.47
CA LEU A 361 -25.60 11.89 -16.43
C LEU A 361 -26.02 11.54 -17.84
N THR A 362 -25.74 12.41 -18.81
CA THR A 362 -25.94 12.16 -20.24
C THR A 362 -24.84 11.25 -20.80
N ARG A 363 -25.14 10.58 -21.92
CA ARG A 363 -24.15 9.80 -22.69
C ARG A 363 -22.97 10.64 -23.16
N LEU A 364 -21.75 10.11 -23.10
CA LEU A 364 -20.58 10.70 -23.77
C LEU A 364 -20.61 10.41 -25.28
N SER A 365 -20.24 11.40 -26.08
CA SER A 365 -20.16 11.30 -27.54
C SER A 365 -18.85 10.70 -28.05
N SER A 366 -17.83 10.61 -27.20
CA SER A 366 -16.48 10.13 -27.54
C SER A 366 -15.82 9.43 -26.35
N GLY A 367 -14.78 8.62 -26.64
CA GLY A 367 -13.99 7.87 -25.65
C GLY A 367 -14.36 6.39 -25.56
N ASP A 368 -13.59 5.65 -24.76
CA ASP A 368 -13.70 4.18 -24.66
C ASP A 368 -14.99 3.69 -23.95
N TRP A 369 -15.70 4.62 -23.31
CA TRP A 369 -16.80 4.36 -22.38
C TRP A 369 -17.94 5.36 -22.59
N ASN A 370 -19.04 4.96 -23.26
CA ASN A 370 -20.20 5.86 -23.49
C ASN A 370 -20.98 6.24 -22.21
N VAL A 371 -20.83 5.46 -21.12
CA VAL A 371 -21.28 5.84 -19.77
C VAL A 371 -20.19 6.65 -19.07
N GLY A 372 -18.92 6.26 -19.20
CA GLY A 372 -17.76 7.07 -18.84
C GLY A 372 -16.74 6.34 -17.97
N LEU A 373 -15.59 6.99 -17.78
CA LEU A 373 -14.57 6.60 -16.82
C LEU A 373 -14.80 7.40 -15.53
N PHE A 374 -14.85 6.71 -14.39
CA PHE A 374 -15.16 7.29 -13.09
C PHE A 374 -14.02 7.03 -12.10
N ALA A 375 -13.68 8.03 -11.29
CA ALA A 375 -12.72 7.90 -10.20
C ALA A 375 -13.37 8.37 -8.89
N LEU A 376 -13.28 7.55 -7.85
CA LEU A 376 -13.68 7.92 -6.50
C LEU A 376 -12.45 8.30 -5.69
N MET A 377 -12.39 9.54 -5.26
CA MET A 377 -11.26 10.08 -4.49
C MET A 377 -11.69 10.33 -3.06
N ALA A 378 -10.91 9.83 -2.11
CA ALA A 378 -10.98 10.18 -0.71
C ALA A 378 -9.98 11.30 -0.41
N SER A 379 -10.49 12.40 0.11
CA SER A 379 -9.69 13.42 0.77
C SER A 379 -9.98 13.36 2.27
N ASN A 380 -9.01 13.63 3.14
CA ASN A 380 -9.27 13.79 4.56
C ASN A 380 -9.95 15.16 4.77
N THR A 381 -11.26 15.25 4.70
CA THR A 381 -11.92 16.40 5.33
C THR A 381 -11.76 16.27 6.83
N LEU A 382 -10.83 17.01 7.41
CA LEU A 382 -10.77 17.14 8.86
C LEU A 382 -11.65 18.29 9.38
N GLY A 383 -12.60 18.75 8.56
CA GLY A 383 -13.75 19.51 9.02
C GLY A 383 -15.01 18.64 8.95
N THR A 384 -15.80 18.65 10.02
CA THR A 384 -17.24 18.41 9.91
C THR A 384 -17.80 19.39 8.87
N VAL A 385 -18.05 18.92 7.64
CA VAL A 385 -18.98 19.63 6.77
C VAL A 385 -20.37 19.29 7.30
N THR A 386 -20.86 20.13 8.21
CA THR A 386 -22.31 20.30 8.34
C THR A 386 -22.78 20.85 7.00
N LEU A 387 -23.38 20.00 6.17
CA LEU A 387 -24.27 20.47 5.12
C LEU A 387 -25.52 20.93 5.87
N LEU A 388 -25.62 22.24 6.11
CA LEU A 388 -26.92 22.84 6.39
C LEU A 388 -27.62 22.94 5.05
N ASP A 389 -28.83 22.39 5.00
CA ASP A 389 -29.67 22.33 3.81
C ASP A 389 -29.81 23.71 3.13
N ASP A 390 -29.87 23.65 1.79
CA ASP A 390 -30.51 24.58 0.86
C ASP A 390 -30.39 26.10 1.13
N ARG A 391 -29.16 26.63 1.11
CA ARG A 391 -28.95 28.02 0.69
C ARG A 391 -27.83 28.14 -0.36
N PRO A 392 -27.93 29.09 -1.30
CA PRO A 392 -26.88 29.29 -2.29
C PRO A 392 -25.60 29.74 -1.57
N GLU A 393 -24.53 28.94 -1.65
CA GLU A 393 -23.27 29.24 -0.96
C GLU A 393 -22.53 30.43 -1.62
N PRO A 394 -21.89 31.30 -0.81
CA PRO A 394 -20.82 32.18 -1.27
C PRO A 394 -19.59 31.38 -1.71
N ASP A 395 -18.61 32.05 -2.32
CA ASP A 395 -17.38 31.44 -2.87
C ASP A 395 -16.73 30.43 -1.87
N PRO A 396 -16.50 29.16 -2.26
CA PRO A 396 -15.87 28.15 -1.41
C PRO A 396 -14.46 28.50 -0.91
N ASN A 397 -13.84 29.59 -1.38
CA ASN A 397 -12.60 30.13 -0.83
C ASN A 397 -12.76 30.88 0.51
N ASP A 398 -13.98 31.19 0.95
CA ASP A 398 -14.22 31.98 2.19
C ASP A 398 -14.44 31.14 3.46
N ARG A 399 -14.42 29.79 3.37
CA ARG A 399 -14.65 28.92 4.53
C ARG A 399 -13.34 28.53 5.21
N LEU A 400 -13.22 28.80 6.52
CA LEU A 400 -12.12 28.30 7.35
C LEU A 400 -12.15 26.76 7.42
N VAL A 401 -11.06 26.13 6.99
CA VAL A 401 -10.87 24.67 7.01
C VAL A 401 -9.60 24.35 7.78
N ILE A 402 -9.71 23.47 8.78
CA ILE A 402 -8.56 22.87 9.47
C ILE A 402 -8.51 21.39 9.08
N ASP A 403 -7.44 20.94 8.44
CA ASP A 403 -7.30 19.55 8.03
C ASP A 403 -5.90 18.94 8.15
N LYS A 404 -5.76 17.64 7.87
CA LYS A 404 -4.49 16.89 7.86
C LYS A 404 -4.21 16.31 6.48
N ASN A 405 -4.72 16.97 5.43
CA ASN A 405 -4.49 16.58 4.03
C ASN A 405 -3.09 16.98 3.57
N LEU A 406 -2.09 16.53 4.30
CA LEU A 406 -0.70 16.79 4.02
C LEU A 406 0.11 15.51 4.33
N PRO A 407 1.24 15.30 3.65
CA PRO A 407 2.16 14.22 3.98
C PRO A 407 2.53 14.27 5.47
N ALA A 408 2.50 13.13 6.14
CA ALA A 408 2.67 13.03 7.59
C ALA A 408 1.58 13.73 8.44
N GLY A 409 0.38 13.97 7.89
CA GLY A 409 -0.71 14.66 8.58
C GLY A 409 -1.26 13.92 9.81
N ASN A 410 -1.39 14.62 10.93
CA ASN A 410 -1.90 14.09 12.20
C ASN A 410 -2.56 15.21 13.03
N ILE A 411 -3.90 15.20 13.07
CA ILE A 411 -4.69 16.00 14.01
C ILE A 411 -6.14 15.48 14.01
N VAL A 412 -6.90 15.86 15.03
CA VAL A 412 -8.36 15.80 15.09
C VAL A 412 -8.85 17.18 15.46
N LEU A 413 -9.72 17.76 14.63
CA LEU A 413 -10.48 18.94 15.00
C LEU A 413 -11.66 18.50 15.86
N GLU A 414 -11.71 18.94 17.11
CA GLU A 414 -12.84 18.67 17.98
C GLU A 414 -13.99 19.65 17.73
N ARG A 415 -13.68 20.95 17.78
CA ARG A 415 -14.65 22.03 17.72
C ARG A 415 -13.98 23.38 17.49
N MET A 416 -14.78 24.37 17.13
CA MET A 416 -14.36 25.76 16.96
C MET A 416 -15.34 26.68 17.68
N GLU A 417 -14.82 27.64 18.44
CA GLU A 417 -15.59 28.65 19.17
C GLU A 417 -14.99 30.02 18.85
N GLY A 418 -15.66 30.78 17.98
CA GLY A 418 -15.12 32.02 17.43
C GLY A 418 -13.78 31.79 16.72
N ASP A 419 -12.76 32.52 17.15
CA ASP A 419 -11.38 32.39 16.65
C ASP A 419 -10.53 31.37 17.44
N THR A 420 -11.15 30.56 18.31
CA THR A 420 -10.47 29.48 19.03
C THR A 420 -10.80 28.11 18.44
N VAL A 421 -9.76 27.36 18.08
CA VAL A 421 -9.81 26.03 17.45
C VAL A 421 -9.31 24.99 18.46
N TYR A 422 -10.11 23.97 18.73
CA TYR A 422 -9.78 22.94 19.72
C TYR A 422 -9.43 21.64 19.00
N LEU A 423 -8.28 21.09 19.35
CA LEU A 423 -7.62 20.02 18.63
C LEU A 423 -7.19 18.87 19.56
N GLN A 424 -7.04 17.68 18.99
CA GLN A 424 -6.28 16.59 19.58
C GLN A 424 -5.24 16.09 18.59
N ASN A 425 -4.08 15.67 19.09
CA ASN A 425 -3.18 14.84 18.31
C ASN A 425 -3.63 13.36 18.32
N GLU A 426 -3.41 12.62 17.23
CA GLU A 426 -3.79 11.22 17.10
C GLU A 426 -2.67 10.29 17.55
N LEU A 427 -3.01 9.36 18.46
CA LEU A 427 -2.08 8.34 18.94
C LEU A 427 -2.02 7.11 18.02
N ARG A 428 -3.14 6.80 17.34
CA ARG A 428 -3.27 5.64 16.43
C ARG A 428 -2.84 4.35 17.13
N ASP A 429 -1.78 3.70 16.65
CA ASP A 429 -1.29 2.43 17.18
C ASP A 429 -0.19 2.56 18.24
N THR A 430 0.14 3.79 18.66
CA THR A 430 1.00 4.04 19.83
C THR A 430 0.29 3.68 21.13
N ALA A 431 1.01 3.00 22.02
CA ALA A 431 0.61 2.78 23.39
C ALA A 431 0.98 3.97 24.28
N GLY A 432 0.01 4.45 25.07
CA GLY A 432 0.17 5.65 25.89
C GLY A 432 0.05 6.95 25.09
N TRP A 433 0.12 8.08 25.79
CA TRP A 433 0.08 9.40 25.17
C TRP A 433 1.46 9.79 24.60
N TRP A 434 1.48 10.33 23.38
CA TRP A 434 2.63 10.95 22.72
C TRP A 434 2.17 12.26 22.05
N PHE A 435 3.08 12.97 21.38
CA PHE A 435 2.93 14.39 21.10
C PHE A 435 3.06 14.80 19.62
N TYR A 436 3.12 13.88 18.65
CA TYR A 436 3.19 14.23 17.22
C TYR A 436 1.86 14.72 16.70
N TRP A 437 1.91 15.84 15.98
CA TRP A 437 0.81 16.40 15.21
C TRP A 437 1.34 17.25 14.04
N ALA A 438 0.56 17.30 12.96
CA ALA A 438 0.76 18.15 11.80
C ALA A 438 -0.58 18.39 11.08
N PHE A 439 -0.90 19.64 10.76
CA PHE A 439 -2.17 20.02 10.14
C PHE A 439 -2.03 21.27 9.26
N ARG A 440 -3.05 21.53 8.46
CA ARG A 440 -3.18 22.66 7.54
C ARG A 440 -4.40 23.48 7.93
N ALA A 441 -4.30 24.79 7.78
CA ALA A 441 -5.41 25.73 7.88
C ALA A 441 -5.56 26.51 6.56
N CYS A 442 -6.77 26.55 6.00
CA CYS A 442 -7.15 27.32 4.81
C CYS A 442 -8.31 28.28 5.15
N GLY A 443 -8.50 29.34 4.37
CA GLY A 443 -9.62 30.27 4.57
C GLY A 443 -9.51 31.13 5.84
N ALA A 444 -8.27 31.40 6.29
CA ALA A 444 -7.97 32.20 7.47
C ALA A 444 -7.21 33.49 7.15
N ALA A 445 -7.11 33.89 5.88
CA ALA A 445 -6.33 35.04 5.45
C ALA A 445 -6.66 36.31 6.27
N GLY A 446 -5.63 36.95 6.82
CA GLY A 446 -5.76 38.14 7.66
C GLY A 446 -6.41 37.95 9.04
N ARG A 447 -6.80 36.72 9.41
CA ARG A 447 -7.37 36.41 10.73
C ARG A 447 -6.29 36.05 11.74
N THR A 448 -6.60 36.20 13.02
CA THR A 448 -5.79 35.67 14.13
C THR A 448 -6.56 34.53 14.78
N LEU A 449 -5.97 33.34 14.83
CA LEU A 449 -6.61 32.16 15.45
C LEU A 449 -5.78 31.63 16.61
N THR A 450 -6.46 31.08 17.62
CA THR A 450 -5.85 30.37 18.74
C THR A 450 -6.15 28.88 18.66
N PHE A 451 -5.12 28.05 18.61
CA PHE A 451 -5.22 26.59 18.55
C PHE A 451 -4.92 26.00 19.92
N ARG A 452 -5.83 25.18 20.47
CA ARG A 452 -5.73 24.60 21.81
C ARG A 452 -5.86 23.09 21.79
N PHE A 453 -4.87 22.39 22.33
CA PHE A 453 -4.88 20.94 22.48
C PHE A 453 -5.65 20.52 23.73
N THR A 454 -6.58 19.58 23.61
CA THR A 454 -7.42 19.11 24.73
C THR A 454 -6.92 17.83 25.37
N ASN A 455 -6.11 17.05 24.65
CA ASN A 455 -5.65 15.73 25.09
C ASN A 455 -4.21 15.70 25.65
N GLY A 456 -3.54 16.84 25.80
CA GLY A 456 -2.19 16.90 26.41
C GLY A 456 -1.46 18.20 26.13
N ASP A 457 -0.13 18.18 26.27
CA ASP A 457 0.75 19.34 26.09
C ASP A 457 1.76 19.13 24.94
N PRO A 458 1.34 19.08 23.67
CA PRO A 458 2.20 18.65 22.57
C PRO A 458 2.95 19.79 21.87
N VAL A 459 2.93 21.02 22.38
CA VAL A 459 3.61 22.17 21.74
C VAL A 459 5.05 22.31 22.26
N CYS A 460 6.05 22.27 21.38
CA CYS A 460 7.46 22.29 21.77
C CYS A 460 7.91 23.63 22.41
N THR A 461 9.16 23.70 22.90
CA THR A 461 9.72 24.89 23.58
C THR A 461 9.87 26.13 22.70
N ARG A 462 9.65 26.01 21.38
CA ARG A 462 9.69 27.13 20.43
C ARG A 462 8.34 27.40 19.75
N GLY A 463 7.27 26.74 20.21
CA GLY A 463 5.94 26.85 19.61
C GLY A 463 5.75 25.93 18.39
N PRO A 464 4.72 26.16 17.56
CA PRO A 464 4.52 25.39 16.32
C PRO A 464 5.59 25.73 15.28
N CYS A 465 5.99 24.73 14.49
CA CYS A 465 6.61 24.98 13.20
C CYS A 465 5.52 25.39 12.20
N VAL A 466 5.75 26.46 11.46
CA VAL A 466 4.81 27.05 10.48
C VAL A 466 5.43 27.01 9.10
N SER A 467 4.65 26.60 8.10
CA SER A 467 5.01 26.63 6.68
C SER A 467 3.93 27.36 5.87
N LEU A 468 4.37 28.24 4.97
CA LEU A 468 3.51 28.98 4.03
C LEU A 468 3.58 28.43 2.60
N ASP A 469 4.34 27.35 2.38
CA ASP A 469 4.74 26.85 1.06
C ASP A 469 4.67 25.32 0.98
N GLN A 470 3.64 24.74 1.59
CA GLN A 470 3.35 23.30 1.55
C GLN A 470 4.48 22.44 2.15
N GLY A 471 5.08 22.90 3.25
CA GLY A 471 6.13 22.21 3.98
C GLY A 471 7.50 22.27 3.32
N ARG A 472 7.71 23.10 2.30
CA ARG A 472 9.03 23.28 1.68
C ARG A 472 9.96 24.12 2.56
N THR A 473 9.43 25.06 3.32
CA THR A 473 10.13 25.82 4.36
C THR A 473 9.35 25.83 5.66
N TRP A 474 10.08 25.85 6.78
CA TRP A 474 9.52 25.83 8.13
C TRP A 474 10.18 26.89 9.00
N ARG A 475 9.39 27.52 9.88
CA ARG A 475 9.87 28.49 10.87
C ARG A 475 9.05 28.41 12.16
N TYR A 476 9.67 28.70 13.29
CA TYR A 476 8.92 29.00 14.52
C TYR A 476 8.37 30.42 14.41
N ALA A 477 7.05 30.56 14.29
CA ALA A 477 6.43 31.85 13.96
C ALA A 477 5.06 32.08 14.62
N ALA A 478 4.78 31.44 15.77
CA ALA A 478 3.59 31.79 16.54
C ALA A 478 3.72 33.16 17.20
N ASP A 479 2.61 33.89 17.30
CA ASP A 479 2.53 35.17 18.01
C ASP A 479 2.69 34.96 19.52
N SER A 480 2.11 33.86 20.03
CA SER A 480 2.30 33.40 21.41
C SER A 480 2.02 31.89 21.51
N PHE A 481 2.58 31.23 22.54
CA PHE A 481 2.31 29.83 22.80
C PHE A 481 2.49 29.45 24.27
N THR A 482 1.88 28.34 24.64
CA THR A 482 2.04 27.59 25.88
C THR A 482 2.30 26.12 25.51
N PRO A 483 2.63 25.23 26.45
CA PRO A 483 2.73 23.80 26.15
C PRO A 483 1.48 23.16 25.52
N ARG A 484 0.31 23.80 25.66
CA ARG A 484 -1.01 23.30 25.24
C ARG A 484 -1.66 24.08 24.10
N ALA A 485 -1.16 25.26 23.76
CA ALA A 485 -1.86 26.15 22.83
C ALA A 485 -0.90 27.10 22.13
N PHE A 486 -1.30 27.60 20.96
CA PHE A 486 -0.60 28.67 20.27
C PHE A 486 -1.55 29.59 19.52
N THR A 487 -1.15 30.84 19.35
CA THR A 487 -1.88 31.85 18.57
C THR A 487 -1.06 32.23 17.33
N TYR A 488 -1.73 32.38 16.20
CA TYR A 488 -1.09 32.74 14.94
C TYR A 488 -1.96 33.69 14.12
N THR A 489 -1.34 34.76 13.64
CA THR A 489 -1.91 35.74 12.73
C THR A 489 -1.52 35.41 11.29
N PHE A 490 -2.53 35.09 10.50
CA PHE A 490 -2.37 34.67 9.12
C PHE A 490 -2.03 35.88 8.23
N PRO A 491 -1.07 35.74 7.30
CA PRO A 491 -0.85 36.76 6.28
C PRO A 491 -2.15 37.12 5.53
N PRO A 492 -2.37 38.39 5.14
CA PRO A 492 -3.59 38.83 4.46
C PRO A 492 -3.89 38.12 3.14
N ASP A 493 -2.89 37.51 2.51
CA ASP A 493 -2.94 36.80 1.24
C ASP A 493 -2.71 35.28 1.39
N ALA A 494 -2.66 34.76 2.62
CA ALA A 494 -2.41 33.35 2.88
C ALA A 494 -3.59 32.48 2.41
N ARG A 495 -3.35 31.65 1.38
CA ARG A 495 -4.32 30.65 0.92
C ARG A 495 -4.38 29.44 1.86
N GLU A 496 -3.22 28.98 2.29
CA GLU A 496 -3.08 27.89 3.25
C GLU A 496 -1.82 28.08 4.11
N VAL A 497 -1.85 27.57 5.34
CA VAL A 497 -0.72 27.56 6.28
C VAL A 497 -0.65 26.19 6.95
N TRP A 498 0.52 25.58 6.97
CA TRP A 498 0.73 24.30 7.65
C TRP A 498 1.38 24.54 9.01
N PHE A 499 0.96 23.77 10.00
CA PHE A 499 1.45 23.76 11.36
C PHE A 499 1.88 22.34 11.73
N ALA A 500 3.00 22.20 12.41
CA ALA A 500 3.45 20.91 12.95
C ALA A 500 4.23 21.09 14.25
N MET A 501 4.36 20.02 15.04
CA MET A 501 5.15 20.10 16.28
C MET A 501 6.66 20.17 16.03
N GLY A 502 7.11 19.68 14.86
CA GLY A 502 8.49 19.76 14.37
C GLY A 502 8.52 20.03 12.86
N MET A 503 9.71 20.23 12.29
CA MET A 503 9.88 20.56 10.87
C MET A 503 9.76 19.28 10.03
N VAL A 504 8.55 18.97 9.55
CA VAL A 504 8.23 17.69 8.88
C VAL A 504 9.23 17.34 7.76
N TYR A 505 9.63 16.06 7.68
CA TYR A 505 10.47 15.48 6.64
C TYR A 505 9.84 14.16 6.16
N THR A 506 9.63 14.04 4.86
CA THR A 506 8.95 12.92 4.17
C THR A 506 9.75 12.43 2.97
N GLN A 507 9.25 11.41 2.25
CA GLN A 507 9.81 10.93 0.99
C GLN A 507 10.14 12.07 0.03
N ARG A 508 9.24 13.05 -0.08
CA ARG A 508 9.40 14.19 -0.99
C ARG A 508 10.69 14.97 -0.71
N ASP A 509 11.06 15.11 0.56
CA ASP A 509 12.25 15.84 0.99
C ASP A 509 13.52 15.03 0.69
N TRP A 510 13.46 13.71 0.87
CA TRP A 510 14.52 12.78 0.44
C TRP A 510 14.71 12.76 -1.08
N GLU A 511 13.63 12.75 -1.85
CA GLU A 511 13.71 12.85 -3.31
C GLU A 511 14.29 14.20 -3.76
N ALA A 512 13.92 15.29 -3.08
CA ALA A 512 14.51 16.60 -3.33
C ALA A 512 16.00 16.65 -2.98
N PHE A 513 16.43 15.96 -1.92
CA PHE A 513 17.86 15.78 -1.59
C PHE A 513 18.60 15.08 -2.73
N LEU A 514 18.11 13.91 -3.16
CA LEU A 514 18.72 13.13 -4.24
C LEU A 514 18.79 13.93 -5.55
N ALA A 515 17.73 14.68 -5.88
CA ALA A 515 17.69 15.51 -7.07
C ALA A 515 18.78 16.60 -7.05
N ARG A 516 19.07 17.21 -5.89
CA ARG A 516 20.16 18.21 -5.76
C ARG A 516 21.54 17.59 -6.01
N HIS A 517 21.70 16.29 -5.78
CA HIS A 517 22.96 15.54 -5.95
C HIS A 517 22.99 14.64 -7.19
N ALA A 518 22.11 14.87 -8.17
CA ALA A 518 22.07 14.05 -9.39
C ALA A 518 23.42 14.04 -10.15
N ALA A 519 24.19 15.13 -10.09
CA ALA A 519 25.54 15.21 -10.69
C ALA A 519 26.59 14.33 -9.98
N SER A 520 26.32 13.93 -8.73
CA SER A 520 27.20 13.09 -7.92
C SER A 520 26.91 11.59 -8.08
N GLY A 521 26.24 11.19 -9.17
CA GLY A 521 25.80 9.81 -9.41
C GLY A 521 26.92 8.76 -9.41
N ALA A 522 28.19 9.15 -9.57
CA ALA A 522 29.33 8.25 -9.39
C ALA A 522 29.54 7.82 -7.92
N PHE A 523 28.95 8.52 -6.96
CA PHE A 523 29.19 8.34 -5.52
C PHE A 523 27.91 8.06 -4.74
N ILE A 524 26.77 7.90 -5.42
CA ILE A 524 25.48 7.60 -4.80
C ILE A 524 24.79 6.50 -5.60
N GLU A 525 24.42 5.42 -4.93
CA GLU A 525 23.52 4.38 -5.43
C GLU A 525 22.29 4.31 -4.54
N THR A 526 21.10 4.52 -5.11
CA THR A 526 19.82 4.39 -4.39
C THR A 526 19.10 3.11 -4.81
N GLY A 527 18.31 2.54 -3.91
CA GLY A 527 17.46 1.41 -4.23
C GLY A 527 16.37 1.18 -3.18
N THR A 528 15.66 0.08 -3.36
CA THR A 528 14.66 -0.39 -2.39
C THR A 528 15.31 -1.42 -1.46
N LEU A 529 15.21 -1.19 -0.15
CA LEU A 529 15.63 -2.11 0.89
C LEU A 529 14.66 -3.29 0.99
N CYS A 530 13.37 -2.97 1.13
CA CYS A 530 12.27 -3.92 1.16
C CYS A 530 10.95 -3.21 0.83
N THR A 531 9.84 -3.94 0.89
CA THR A 531 8.49 -3.37 0.78
C THR A 531 7.84 -3.36 2.17
N SER A 532 7.33 -2.20 2.59
CA SER A 532 6.66 -2.02 3.88
C SER A 532 5.32 -2.79 3.93
N PRO A 533 4.73 -2.98 5.12
CA PRO A 533 3.42 -3.63 5.27
C PRO A 533 2.28 -2.98 4.45
N LYS A 534 2.31 -1.65 4.23
CA LYS A 534 1.34 -0.95 3.37
C LYS A 534 1.76 -0.90 1.89
N GLY A 535 2.79 -1.63 1.49
CA GLY A 535 3.20 -1.75 0.09
C GLY A 535 4.09 -0.61 -0.42
N ARG A 536 4.70 0.20 0.47
CA ARG A 536 5.62 1.28 0.08
C ARG A 536 7.03 0.72 -0.11
N ALA A 537 7.77 1.27 -1.07
CA ALA A 537 9.19 0.99 -1.17
C ALA A 537 9.94 1.68 -0.02
N VAL A 538 10.66 0.90 0.76
CA VAL A 538 11.54 1.40 1.83
C VAL A 538 12.89 1.68 1.21
N GLU A 539 13.38 2.90 1.36
CA GLU A 539 14.57 3.38 0.67
C GLU A 539 15.86 2.84 1.30
N ARG A 540 16.84 2.51 0.47
CA ARG A 540 18.25 2.39 0.86
C ARG A 540 19.12 3.26 -0.02
N ALA A 541 20.26 3.70 0.50
CA ALA A 541 21.31 4.31 -0.30
C ALA A 541 22.71 3.84 0.11
N ARG A 542 23.61 3.76 -0.86
CA ARG A 542 25.06 3.62 -0.66
C ARG A 542 25.71 4.92 -1.11
N VAL A 543 26.52 5.54 -0.26
CA VAL A 543 27.12 6.86 -0.55
C VAL A 543 28.63 6.82 -0.29
N GLY A 544 29.43 7.50 -1.12
CA GLY A 544 30.88 7.58 -0.99
C GLY A 544 31.64 6.55 -1.85
N CYS A 545 32.49 5.74 -1.23
CA CYS A 545 33.35 4.77 -1.90
C CYS A 545 32.60 3.49 -2.30
N ILE A 546 31.74 3.60 -3.32
CA ILE A 546 30.78 2.53 -3.69
C ILE A 546 31.20 1.71 -4.93
N ASN A 547 32.10 2.23 -5.77
CA ASN A 547 32.53 1.62 -7.04
C ASN A 547 33.82 0.80 -6.93
N ARG A 548 34.42 0.74 -5.73
CA ARG A 548 35.61 -0.06 -5.43
C ARG A 548 35.52 -0.55 -3.98
N PRO A 549 36.31 -1.55 -3.56
CA PRO A 549 36.31 -2.00 -2.17
C PRO A 549 36.66 -0.83 -1.23
N PRO A 550 35.75 -0.43 -0.31
CA PRO A 550 36.02 0.67 0.60
C PRO A 550 37.02 0.25 1.68
N LYS A 551 37.70 1.23 2.27
CA LYS A 551 38.56 0.99 3.44
C LYS A 551 37.72 0.76 4.70
N TYR A 552 36.70 1.59 4.87
CA TYR A 552 35.78 1.55 6.02
C TYR A 552 34.32 1.57 5.55
N ARG A 553 33.43 1.04 6.37
CA ARG A 553 31.98 1.21 6.21
C ARG A 553 31.38 1.90 7.42
N VAL A 554 30.39 2.74 7.15
CA VAL A 554 29.59 3.44 8.15
C VAL A 554 28.12 3.14 7.89
N TRP A 555 27.39 2.76 8.92
CA TRP A 555 25.94 2.61 8.85
C TRP A 555 25.25 3.86 9.39
N LEU A 556 24.27 4.36 8.64
CA LEU A 556 23.38 5.45 9.03
C LEU A 556 21.93 5.00 8.90
N SER A 557 21.18 5.07 9.98
CA SER A 557 19.71 4.96 9.94
C SER A 557 19.05 6.11 10.68
N ALA A 558 17.83 6.42 10.26
CA ALA A 558 16.96 7.34 10.96
C ALA A 558 15.52 6.83 10.92
N ARG A 559 14.69 7.40 11.79
CA ARG A 559 13.23 7.26 11.73
C ARG A 559 12.74 5.83 12.03
N HIS A 560 13.41 5.09 12.92
CA HIS A 560 12.75 3.94 13.57
C HIS A 560 11.49 4.35 14.30
N HIS A 561 11.44 5.59 14.78
CA HIS A 561 10.18 6.22 15.18
C HIS A 561 9.80 7.32 14.17
N ALA A 562 8.64 7.13 13.56
CA ALA A 562 8.08 7.96 12.50
C ALA A 562 7.91 9.46 12.82
N ALA A 563 7.90 9.88 14.08
CA ALA A 563 7.78 11.28 14.45
C ALA A 563 9.13 12.01 14.63
N GLU A 564 10.27 11.32 14.60
CA GLU A 564 11.58 11.92 14.91
C GLU A 564 12.24 12.58 13.69
N MET A 565 11.64 13.64 13.14
CA MET A 565 12.01 14.15 11.81
C MET A 565 13.35 14.90 11.77
N MET A 566 13.81 15.45 12.89
CA MET A 566 15.08 16.18 12.92
C MET A 566 16.27 15.27 12.60
N ALA A 567 16.15 13.97 12.92
CA ALA A 567 17.11 12.95 12.55
C ALA A 567 17.39 12.90 11.03
N SER A 568 16.37 13.11 10.20
CA SER A 568 16.50 13.07 8.74
C SER A 568 17.37 14.21 8.20
N TYR A 569 17.30 15.40 8.82
CA TYR A 569 18.12 16.55 8.43
C TYR A 569 19.59 16.38 8.86
N VAL A 570 19.84 15.75 10.01
CA VAL A 570 21.22 15.38 10.40
C VAL A 570 21.79 14.36 9.42
N LEU A 571 21.00 13.35 9.06
CA LEU A 571 21.37 12.36 8.05
C LEU A 571 21.68 13.03 6.70
N GLU A 572 20.83 13.94 6.21
CA GLU A 572 21.13 14.76 5.02
C GLU A 572 22.47 15.49 5.14
N GLY A 573 22.73 16.16 6.27
CA GLY A 573 23.95 16.93 6.48
C GLY A 573 25.22 16.09 6.42
N ILE A 574 25.19 14.86 6.97
CA ILE A 574 26.31 13.92 6.86
C ILE A 574 26.57 13.59 5.38
N LEU A 575 25.51 13.29 4.62
CA LEU A 575 25.63 12.92 3.21
C LEU A 575 26.02 14.11 2.33
N ASP A 576 25.51 15.31 2.59
CA ASP A 576 25.91 16.56 1.94
C ASP A 576 27.44 16.75 2.08
N ALA A 577 27.99 16.55 3.28
CA ALA A 577 29.43 16.66 3.53
C ALA A 577 30.26 15.61 2.78
N VAL A 578 29.74 14.38 2.64
CA VAL A 578 30.38 13.30 1.86
C VAL A 578 30.41 13.68 0.38
N LEU A 579 29.34 14.29 -0.13
CA LEU A 579 29.15 14.58 -1.55
C LEU A 579 29.73 15.93 -1.98
N ALA A 580 30.05 16.82 -1.03
CA ALA A 580 30.62 18.12 -1.32
C ALA A 580 32.02 18.04 -1.95
N GLU A 581 32.32 18.95 -2.87
CA GLU A 581 33.66 19.10 -3.48
C GLU A 581 34.64 19.81 -2.53
N THR A 582 34.93 19.15 -1.41
CA THR A 582 35.86 19.61 -0.36
C THR A 582 36.89 18.53 -0.06
N GLU A 583 37.96 18.87 0.67
CA GLU A 583 38.96 17.87 1.11
C GLU A 583 38.34 16.79 2.00
N LEU A 584 37.36 17.15 2.83
CA LEU A 584 36.60 16.21 3.65
C LEU A 584 35.80 15.24 2.76
N GLY A 585 35.00 15.78 1.85
CA GLY A 585 34.18 15.00 0.93
C GLY A 585 35.02 14.07 0.07
N ALA A 586 36.10 14.57 -0.54
CA ALA A 586 37.04 13.77 -1.33
C ALA A 586 37.60 12.59 -0.52
N TRP A 587 38.09 12.84 0.71
CA TRP A 587 38.61 11.77 1.57
C TRP A 587 37.52 10.74 1.91
N LEU A 588 36.30 11.18 2.23
CA LEU A 588 35.18 10.27 2.54
C LEU A 588 34.79 9.42 1.33
N ARG A 589 34.64 10.04 0.14
CA ARG A 589 34.32 9.32 -1.11
C ARG A 589 35.42 8.35 -1.54
N ASP A 590 36.66 8.61 -1.16
CA ASP A 590 37.76 7.74 -1.49
C ASP A 590 37.88 6.52 -0.56
N ASN A 591 37.46 6.64 0.70
CA ASN A 591 37.80 5.68 1.76
C ASN A 591 36.59 4.99 2.40
N VAL A 592 35.42 5.63 2.41
CA VAL A 592 34.29 5.22 3.24
C VAL A 592 33.05 4.94 2.37
N GLU A 593 32.45 3.77 2.55
CA GLU A 593 31.10 3.50 2.07
C GLU A 593 30.10 3.74 3.21
N PHE A 594 29.15 4.63 2.98
CA PHE A 594 28.02 4.89 3.86
C PHE A 594 26.83 4.05 3.41
N MET A 595 26.36 3.16 4.27
CA MET A 595 25.14 2.35 4.09
C MET A 595 23.99 3.05 4.82
N VAL A 596 22.97 3.47 4.08
CA VAL A 596 21.97 4.42 4.57
C VAL A 596 20.55 3.86 4.44
N VAL A 597 19.77 3.99 5.51
CA VAL A 597 18.31 3.82 5.50
C VAL A 597 17.65 5.07 6.07
N PRO A 598 17.10 5.97 5.22
CA PRO A 598 16.58 7.26 5.68
C PRO A 598 15.24 7.15 6.43
N PHE A 599 14.46 6.10 6.15
CA PHE A 599 13.16 5.86 6.77
C PHE A 599 13.02 4.40 7.17
N VAL A 600 13.24 4.09 8.45
CA VAL A 600 12.97 2.73 8.95
C VAL A 600 11.46 2.49 9.13
N ASP A 601 10.73 3.39 9.78
CA ASP A 601 9.25 3.34 9.84
C ASP A 601 8.63 4.10 8.65
N LYS A 602 8.85 3.59 7.42
CA LYS A 602 8.42 4.27 6.18
C LYS A 602 6.92 4.58 6.17
N ASP A 603 6.12 3.62 6.61
CA ASP A 603 4.66 3.78 6.63
C ASP A 603 4.23 4.85 7.62
N GLY A 604 4.79 4.84 8.83
CA GLY A 604 4.48 5.84 9.83
C GLY A 604 4.92 7.24 9.42
N VAL A 605 6.07 7.38 8.75
CA VAL A 605 6.56 8.68 8.25
C VAL A 605 5.55 9.31 7.31
N GLU A 606 5.08 8.57 6.30
CA GLU A 606 4.16 9.10 5.28
C GLU A 606 2.75 9.32 5.84
N ASP A 607 2.30 8.46 6.75
CA ASP A 607 0.96 8.54 7.31
C ASP A 607 0.86 9.56 8.46
N GLY A 608 1.96 9.90 9.12
CA GLY A 608 1.99 10.81 10.26
C GLY A 608 1.78 10.11 11.60
N ASP A 609 2.39 8.94 11.78
CA ASP A 609 2.35 8.19 13.04
C ASP A 609 3.42 8.69 14.02
N GLN A 610 3.24 8.39 15.31
CA GLN A 610 4.25 8.68 16.32
C GLN A 610 5.49 7.77 16.14
N GLY A 611 5.25 6.50 15.78
CA GLY A 611 6.25 5.43 15.64
C GLY A 611 6.79 4.88 16.98
N LYS A 612 6.87 5.71 18.03
CA LYS A 612 7.28 5.28 19.37
C LYS A 612 6.21 4.43 20.05
N ASN A 613 6.62 3.40 20.81
CA ASN A 613 5.73 2.52 21.58
C ASN A 613 4.59 1.94 20.72
N ARG A 614 4.84 1.70 19.43
CA ARG A 614 3.88 1.08 18.52
C ARG A 614 3.51 -0.32 19.04
N ARG A 615 2.26 -0.74 18.88
CA ARG A 615 1.85 -2.12 19.20
C ARG A 615 2.14 -3.08 18.04
N PRO A 616 2.61 -4.32 18.29
CA PRO A 616 2.93 -4.90 19.60
C PRO A 616 4.27 -4.40 20.20
N HIS A 617 5.23 -3.98 19.38
CA HIS A 617 6.38 -3.14 19.77
C HIS A 617 6.85 -2.31 18.56
N ASP A 618 7.58 -1.21 18.81
CA ASP A 618 8.12 -0.35 17.74
C ASP A 618 9.31 -0.95 16.99
N HIS A 619 9.71 -0.32 15.88
CA HIS A 619 10.81 -0.78 15.02
C HIS A 619 12.14 -0.90 15.78
N ASN A 620 12.43 0.02 16.72
CA ASN A 620 13.65 -0.04 17.52
C ASN A 620 13.54 -1.00 18.72
N ARG A 621 12.57 -1.90 18.72
CA ARG A 621 12.46 -3.05 19.64
C ARG A 621 12.33 -4.38 18.89
N ASP A 622 12.37 -4.36 17.56
CA ASP A 622 12.05 -5.49 16.70
C ASP A 622 13.28 -6.24 16.16
N TYR A 623 14.46 -6.07 16.76
CA TYR A 623 15.69 -6.75 16.32
C TYR A 623 15.84 -8.15 16.93
N THR A 624 14.72 -8.84 17.11
CA THR A 624 14.62 -10.22 17.58
C THR A 624 13.54 -10.98 16.81
N GLU A 625 12.30 -10.46 16.79
CA GLU A 625 11.13 -11.13 16.20
C GLU A 625 10.94 -10.79 14.72
N PHE A 626 11.44 -9.63 14.28
CA PHE A 626 11.37 -9.15 12.91
C PHE A 626 9.92 -9.08 12.37
N LEU A 627 9.02 -8.52 13.17
CA LEU A 627 7.63 -8.22 12.79
C LEU A 627 7.56 -7.18 11.67
N HIS A 628 8.53 -6.27 11.61
CA HIS A 628 8.66 -5.23 10.60
C HIS A 628 9.67 -5.69 9.54
N PRO A 629 9.27 -5.82 8.25
CA PRO A 629 10.16 -6.27 7.18
C PRO A 629 11.40 -5.37 7.02
N GLU A 630 11.31 -4.11 7.42
CA GLU A 630 12.41 -3.14 7.45
C GLU A 630 13.53 -3.59 8.38
N CYS A 631 13.20 -4.01 9.60
CA CYS A 631 14.17 -4.48 10.58
C CYS A 631 14.88 -5.75 10.09
N ALA A 632 14.13 -6.70 9.51
CA ALA A 632 14.70 -7.90 8.90
C ALA A 632 15.62 -7.59 7.71
N ALA A 633 15.23 -6.63 6.87
CA ALA A 633 16.01 -6.26 5.69
C ALA A 633 17.30 -5.53 6.08
N ILE A 634 17.27 -4.68 7.11
CA ILE A 634 18.45 -4.02 7.68
C ILE A 634 19.47 -5.07 8.15
N THR A 635 19.04 -6.04 8.96
CA THR A 635 19.95 -7.06 9.52
C THR A 635 20.56 -7.94 8.42
N ASN A 636 19.76 -8.36 7.45
CA ASN A 636 20.22 -9.10 6.29
C ASN A 636 21.22 -8.28 5.45
N TRP A 637 20.95 -6.99 5.24
CA TRP A 637 21.80 -6.12 4.44
C TRP A 637 23.17 -5.92 5.11
N ILE A 638 23.19 -5.59 6.41
CA ILE A 638 24.43 -5.47 7.18
C ILE A 638 25.22 -6.79 7.16
N THR A 639 24.58 -7.91 7.46
CA THR A 639 25.25 -9.22 7.53
C THR A 639 25.91 -9.61 6.20
N THR A 640 25.26 -9.30 5.08
CA THR A 640 25.75 -9.68 3.74
C THR A 640 26.71 -8.68 3.12
N HIS A 641 26.61 -7.39 3.49
CA HIS A 641 27.36 -6.32 2.83
C HIS A 641 28.45 -5.69 3.70
N ALA A 642 28.37 -5.74 5.04
CA ALA A 642 29.38 -5.13 5.91
C ALA A 642 30.77 -5.76 5.73
N GLN A 643 30.85 -7.07 5.45
CA GLN A 643 32.08 -7.85 5.20
C GLN A 643 33.20 -7.56 6.23
N GLY A 644 32.84 -7.41 7.50
CA GLY A 644 33.79 -7.13 8.59
C GLY A 644 34.45 -5.75 8.58
N LYS A 645 33.94 -4.80 7.77
CA LYS A 645 34.47 -3.43 7.65
C LYS A 645 33.56 -2.35 8.25
N LEU A 646 32.45 -2.75 8.90
CA LEU A 646 31.52 -1.80 9.49
C LEU A 646 32.10 -1.27 10.80
N GLU A 647 32.68 -0.07 10.76
CA GLU A 647 33.43 0.54 11.87
C GLU A 647 32.54 1.37 12.79
N ILE A 648 31.61 2.13 12.19
CA ILE A 648 30.72 3.05 12.89
C ILE A 648 29.28 2.74 12.50
N VAL A 649 28.41 2.61 13.50
CA VAL A 649 26.96 2.54 13.36
C VAL A 649 26.35 3.70 14.12
N LEU A 650 25.59 4.52 13.41
CA LEU A 650 24.86 5.64 13.95
C LEU A 650 23.38 5.52 13.61
N ASP A 651 22.57 5.39 14.65
CA ASP A 651 21.12 5.43 14.56
C ASP A 651 20.60 6.75 15.12
N ILE A 652 19.96 7.58 14.31
CA ILE A 652 19.63 8.96 14.68
C ILE A 652 18.15 9.03 15.09
N HIS A 653 17.91 9.50 16.31
CA HIS A 653 16.61 9.61 16.97
C HIS A 653 16.35 11.04 17.43
N CYS A 654 15.15 11.27 17.94
CA CYS A 654 14.81 12.48 18.71
C CYS A 654 14.25 12.08 20.08
N PRO A 655 14.57 12.82 21.15
CA PRO A 655 14.15 12.46 22.50
C PRO A 655 12.67 12.83 22.73
N TRP A 656 12.22 12.82 24.00
CA TRP A 656 10.90 13.36 24.35
C TRP A 656 10.84 14.88 24.05
N ILE A 657 9.67 15.51 24.14
CA ILE A 657 9.46 16.87 23.59
C ILE A 657 10.09 18.02 24.40
N ARG A 658 10.25 17.89 25.72
CA ARG A 658 10.70 18.97 26.64
C ARG A 658 11.37 18.45 27.90
N GLY A 659 12.23 19.25 28.53
CA GLY A 659 12.88 18.98 29.83
C GLY A 659 14.28 18.36 29.73
N THR A 660 14.78 17.88 30.88
CA THR A 660 16.11 17.26 31.00
C THR A 660 16.28 16.09 30.03
N TYR A 661 17.42 16.02 29.34
CA TYR A 661 17.70 15.09 28.21
C TYR A 661 16.81 15.27 26.96
N ASN A 662 15.83 16.16 26.97
CA ASN A 662 14.92 16.33 25.83
C ASN A 662 15.18 17.61 25.05
N GLU A 663 15.99 18.48 25.65
CA GLU A 663 16.47 19.74 25.09
C GLU A 663 17.99 19.76 24.99
N TRP A 664 18.64 18.59 25.01
CA TRP A 664 20.08 18.43 24.84
C TRP A 664 20.35 17.56 23.62
N LEU A 665 21.43 17.85 22.90
CA LEU A 665 21.97 16.96 21.88
C LEU A 665 22.99 16.04 22.55
N TYR A 666 22.79 14.71 22.45
CA TYR A 666 23.60 13.76 23.20
C TYR A 666 23.67 12.37 22.56
N GLN A 667 24.68 11.61 22.97
CA GLN A 667 24.81 10.18 22.65
C GLN A 667 24.24 9.30 23.76
N VAL A 668 23.70 8.14 23.37
CA VAL A 668 23.25 7.10 24.31
C VAL A 668 24.31 6.02 24.40
N TYR A 669 25.00 5.90 25.53
CA TYR A 669 26.10 4.94 25.69
C TYR A 669 25.58 3.51 25.85
N THR A 670 26.39 2.57 25.40
CA THR A 670 26.15 1.14 25.55
C THR A 670 26.69 0.64 26.88
N GLN A 671 26.26 -0.56 27.29
CA GLN A 671 26.82 -1.21 28.48
C GLN A 671 28.24 -1.75 28.22
N ASP A 672 28.56 -2.10 26.97
CA ASP A 672 29.90 -2.54 26.57
C ASP A 672 30.93 -1.43 26.77
N SER A 673 31.99 -1.72 27.53
CA SER A 673 32.96 -0.70 27.95
C SER A 673 33.89 -0.24 26.84
N GLU A 674 34.22 -1.12 25.88
CA GLU A 674 35.08 -0.77 24.75
C GLU A 674 34.32 0.15 23.79
N ASN A 675 33.08 -0.20 23.46
CA ASN A 675 32.21 0.64 22.65
C ASN A 675 31.89 1.97 23.35
N ALA A 676 31.58 1.96 24.65
CA ALA A 676 31.33 3.18 25.40
C ALA A 676 32.55 4.12 25.43
N ALA A 677 33.77 3.58 25.53
CA ALA A 677 35.00 4.37 25.41
C ALA A 677 35.17 4.96 24.01
N ALA A 678 34.84 4.20 22.96
CA ALA A 678 34.87 4.67 21.57
C ALA A 678 33.80 5.74 21.29
N GLN A 679 32.59 5.59 21.83
CA GLN A 679 31.53 6.61 21.82
C GLN A 679 31.97 7.90 22.49
N ARG A 680 32.60 7.79 23.67
CA ARG A 680 33.16 8.93 24.39
C ARG A 680 34.24 9.62 23.56
N ARG A 681 35.11 8.86 22.89
CA ARG A 681 36.13 9.42 22.00
C ARG A 681 35.51 10.15 20.81
N LEU A 682 34.45 9.61 20.21
CA LEU A 682 33.69 10.28 19.16
C LEU A 682 33.09 11.60 19.67
N GLY A 683 32.54 11.60 20.88
CA GLY A 683 31.97 12.79 21.54
C GLY A 683 33.02 13.84 21.87
N GLU A 684 34.22 13.45 22.33
CA GLU A 684 35.34 14.37 22.53
C GLU A 684 35.72 15.08 21.24
N LEU A 685 35.88 14.33 20.15
CA LEU A 685 36.18 14.89 18.83
C LEU A 685 35.08 15.82 18.34
N LEU A 686 33.82 15.45 18.54
CA LEU A 686 32.67 16.27 18.16
C LEU A 686 32.63 17.58 18.94
N GLN A 687 32.80 17.52 20.27
CA GLN A 687 32.86 18.73 21.09
C GLN A 687 34.04 19.64 20.70
N GLU A 688 35.20 19.06 20.36
CA GLU A 688 36.39 19.80 19.94
C GLU A 688 36.26 20.44 18.56
N HIS A 689 35.53 19.79 17.63
CA HIS A 689 35.57 20.15 16.22
C HIS A 689 34.27 20.63 15.61
N GLN A 690 33.16 20.62 16.36
CA GLN A 690 31.88 21.19 15.95
C GLN A 690 32.01 22.68 15.60
N ARG A 691 31.20 23.12 14.64
CA ARG A 691 31.13 24.50 14.15
C ARG A 691 29.68 24.95 13.94
N GLY A 692 28.75 24.02 13.76
CA GLY A 692 27.34 24.29 13.57
C GLY A 692 26.68 24.93 14.80
N ALA A 693 25.46 25.44 14.60
CA ALA A 693 24.74 26.12 15.66
C ALA A 693 24.30 25.22 16.83
N LEU A 694 24.19 23.90 16.61
CA LEU A 694 23.81 22.95 17.66
C LEU A 694 25.02 22.58 18.52
N ASP A 695 25.09 23.22 19.70
CA ASP A 695 26.15 22.99 20.68
C ASP A 695 26.01 21.60 21.34
N TYR A 696 26.79 20.63 20.85
CA TYR A 696 26.99 19.33 21.48
C TYR A 696 27.93 19.45 22.69
N ARG A 697 27.57 18.81 23.80
CA ARG A 697 28.39 18.77 25.01
C ARG A 697 28.54 17.33 25.46
N LEU A 698 29.78 16.87 25.61
CA LEU A 698 30.11 15.54 26.09
C LEU A 698 29.47 15.26 27.46
N ALA A 699 29.35 16.28 28.30
CA ALA A 699 28.70 16.17 29.61
C ALA A 699 27.20 15.86 29.56
N ASN A 700 26.55 16.05 28.41
CA ASN A 700 25.14 15.75 28.20
C ASN A 700 24.90 14.32 27.72
N ASP A 701 25.94 13.59 27.32
CA ASP A 701 25.84 12.17 26.96
C ASP A 701 25.17 11.38 28.09
N LEU A 702 24.46 10.32 27.71
CA LEU A 702 23.70 9.50 28.63
C LEU A 702 24.38 8.13 28.81
N PRO A 703 25.22 7.96 29.86
CA PRO A 703 25.83 6.68 30.21
C PRO A 703 24.78 5.58 30.40
N PHE A 704 25.18 4.33 30.10
CA PHE A 704 24.37 3.19 30.50
C PHE A 704 24.25 3.11 32.03
N GLY A 705 23.08 2.72 32.52
CA GLY A 705 22.75 2.67 33.95
C GLY A 705 22.18 3.98 34.50
N GLN A 706 22.04 5.04 33.69
CA GLN A 706 21.51 6.33 34.12
C GLN A 706 20.15 6.64 33.48
N SER A 707 19.30 7.37 34.22
CA SER A 707 17.98 7.84 33.76
C SER A 707 17.18 6.70 33.09
N TRP A 708 16.70 6.89 31.85
CA TRP A 708 16.00 5.88 31.08
C TRP A 708 16.92 4.85 30.41
N ASN A 709 18.23 5.09 30.31
CA ASN A 709 19.19 4.19 29.64
C ASN A 709 19.64 3.05 30.58
N THR A 710 18.68 2.21 30.99
CA THR A 710 18.91 1.05 31.85
C THR A 710 18.40 -0.21 31.16
N GLY A 711 18.79 -1.39 31.66
CA GLY A 711 18.33 -2.68 31.12
C GLY A 711 16.80 -2.80 31.04
N ALA A 712 16.06 -2.17 31.95
CA ALA A 712 14.60 -2.16 31.96
C ALA A 712 13.97 -1.56 30.68
N ASN A 713 14.63 -0.56 30.07
CA ASN A 713 14.14 0.12 28.86
C ASN A 713 14.20 -0.76 27.60
N TYR A 714 14.92 -1.88 27.68
CA TYR A 714 15.08 -2.85 26.60
C TYR A 714 14.32 -4.16 26.89
N SER A 715 13.48 -4.20 27.93
CA SER A 715 12.67 -5.38 28.27
C SER A 715 11.57 -5.70 27.25
N ALA A 716 11.10 -4.69 26.51
CA ALA A 716 10.06 -4.82 25.48
C ALA A 716 10.59 -5.37 24.13
N GLY A 717 11.90 -5.57 23.99
CA GLY A 717 12.51 -6.06 22.77
C GLY A 717 13.92 -5.51 22.55
N ARG A 718 14.66 -6.13 21.63
CA ARG A 718 16.05 -5.75 21.33
C ARG A 718 16.06 -4.56 20.37
N SER A 719 16.87 -3.55 20.69
CA SER A 719 17.08 -2.40 19.81
C SER A 719 18.12 -2.66 18.74
N PHE A 720 18.09 -1.83 17.68
CA PHE A 720 19.02 -1.94 16.56
C PHE A 720 20.48 -1.90 17.02
N LYS A 721 20.83 -0.87 17.79
CA LYS A 721 22.18 -0.65 18.33
C LYS A 721 22.70 -1.86 19.10
N MET A 722 21.84 -2.47 19.93
CA MET A 722 22.20 -3.66 20.71
C MET A 722 22.38 -4.89 19.82
N TRP A 723 21.51 -5.07 18.82
CA TRP A 723 21.67 -6.15 17.85
C TRP A 723 22.98 -6.04 17.06
N VAL A 724 23.35 -4.83 16.62
CA VAL A 724 24.64 -4.61 15.93
C VAL A 724 25.80 -4.99 16.82
N LEU A 725 25.82 -4.52 18.06
CA LEU A 725 26.87 -4.86 19.02
C LEU A 725 27.03 -6.36 19.24
N ASP A 726 25.90 -7.06 19.44
CA ASP A 726 25.90 -8.48 19.78
C ASP A 726 26.21 -9.36 18.57
N CYS A 727 25.84 -8.95 17.36
CA CYS A 727 25.77 -9.84 16.19
C CYS A 727 26.70 -9.44 15.03
N VAL A 728 27.23 -8.22 15.00
CA VAL A 728 28.05 -7.73 13.88
C VAL A 728 29.50 -7.56 14.33
N PRO A 729 30.41 -8.48 13.96
CA PRO A 729 31.80 -8.41 14.41
C PRO A 729 32.53 -7.21 13.79
N GLY A 730 33.47 -6.64 14.54
CA GLY A 730 34.37 -5.60 14.06
C GLY A 730 33.83 -4.17 14.12
N ASN A 731 32.59 -3.96 14.62
CA ASN A 731 32.09 -2.61 14.85
C ASN A 731 32.75 -1.98 16.09
N ARG A 732 33.36 -0.81 15.94
CA ARG A 732 34.05 -0.11 17.03
C ARG A 732 33.13 0.86 17.76
N VAL A 733 32.23 1.52 17.03
CA VAL A 733 31.26 2.46 17.58
C VAL A 733 29.87 2.03 17.13
N SER A 734 28.97 1.84 18.08
CA SER A 734 27.55 1.61 17.83
C SER A 734 26.78 2.53 18.76
N THR A 735 26.18 3.58 18.20
CA THR A 735 25.61 4.65 19.00
C THR A 735 24.27 5.14 18.47
N THR A 736 23.59 5.89 19.33
CA THR A 736 22.38 6.62 19.02
C THR A 736 22.61 8.08 19.33
N TYR A 737 22.30 8.95 18.36
CA TYR A 737 22.16 10.39 18.62
C TYR A 737 20.70 10.69 18.96
N GLU A 738 20.50 11.50 19.99
CA GLU A 738 19.20 12.03 20.36
C GLU A 738 19.19 13.52 20.05
N VAL A 739 18.52 13.89 18.96
CA VAL A 739 18.46 15.24 18.41
C VAL A 739 17.15 15.92 18.85
N PRO A 740 17.17 16.95 19.71
CA PRO A 740 15.94 17.61 20.18
C PRO A 740 15.08 18.15 19.05
N PHE A 741 13.77 18.23 19.28
CA PHE A 741 12.83 18.75 18.28
C PHE A 741 12.92 20.26 18.06
N ALA A 742 13.33 21.04 19.06
CA ALA A 742 13.16 22.49 19.02
C ALA A 742 14.25 23.31 19.71
N THR A 743 14.77 22.84 20.83
CA THR A 743 15.83 23.52 21.56
C THR A 743 16.92 22.52 21.91
N ALA A 744 18.17 22.86 21.59
CA ALA A 744 19.34 22.10 21.97
C ALA A 744 20.26 23.01 22.80
N ASN A 745 20.30 22.78 24.10
CA ASN A 745 20.86 23.69 25.10
C ASN A 745 20.21 25.09 24.98
N THR A 746 20.93 26.06 24.44
CA THR A 746 20.43 27.42 24.19
C THR A 746 20.07 27.65 22.72
N ALA A 747 20.48 26.76 21.82
CA ALA A 747 20.29 26.87 20.38
C ALA A 747 18.86 26.52 19.97
N THR A 748 18.38 27.16 18.91
CA THR A 748 17.14 26.78 18.24
C THR A 748 17.46 25.68 17.24
N VAL A 749 16.72 24.58 17.29
CA VAL A 749 16.88 23.49 16.34
C VAL A 749 16.13 23.84 15.06
N THR A 750 16.88 24.00 13.96
CA THR A 750 16.33 24.21 12.61
C THR A 750 16.86 23.13 11.67
N ARG A 751 16.30 23.06 10.46
CA ARG A 751 16.77 22.12 9.42
C ARG A 751 18.23 22.39 9.07
N GLU A 752 18.57 23.67 8.95
CA GLU A 752 19.90 24.14 8.62
C GLU A 752 20.88 23.78 9.74
N ALA A 753 20.52 24.04 11.00
CA ALA A 753 21.34 23.68 12.15
C ALA A 753 21.54 22.15 12.29
N CYS A 754 20.52 21.34 11.97
CA CYS A 754 20.66 19.89 11.93
C CYS A 754 21.61 19.43 10.81
N ARG A 755 21.56 20.05 9.62
CA ARG A 755 22.48 19.72 8.52
C ARG A 755 23.92 20.10 8.85
N GLU A 756 24.14 21.28 9.45
CA GLU A 756 25.46 21.70 9.95
C GLU A 756 26.02 20.71 10.96
N PHE A 757 25.18 20.24 11.90
CA PHE A 757 25.58 19.20 12.84
C PHE A 757 25.92 17.86 12.14
N GLY A 758 25.21 17.52 11.07
CA GLY A 758 25.56 16.39 10.21
C GLY A 758 26.93 16.53 9.54
N GLU A 759 27.27 17.73 9.06
CA GLU A 759 28.60 18.02 8.50
C GLU A 759 29.71 17.85 9.54
N ASP A 760 29.50 18.40 10.75
CA ASP A 760 30.42 18.22 11.87
C ASP A 760 30.60 16.74 12.23
N THR A 761 29.52 15.96 12.20
CA THR A 761 29.54 14.51 12.42
C THR A 761 30.39 13.79 11.35
N ALA A 762 30.24 14.13 10.06
CA ALA A 762 31.03 13.54 8.98
C ALA A 762 32.53 13.84 9.13
N LYS A 763 32.88 15.05 9.56
CA LYS A 763 34.26 15.44 9.88
C LYS A 763 34.82 14.59 11.02
N VAL A 764 34.05 14.39 12.07
CA VAL A 764 34.44 13.56 13.22
C VAL A 764 34.62 12.10 12.82
N PHE A 765 33.79 11.55 11.94
CA PHE A 765 33.99 10.20 11.39
C PHE A 765 35.35 10.06 10.69
N ARG A 766 35.73 11.03 9.84
CA ARG A 766 37.07 11.03 9.21
C ARG A 766 38.19 11.02 10.26
N LEU A 767 38.09 11.87 11.28
CA LEU A 767 39.13 11.97 12.32
C LEU A 767 39.23 10.68 13.14
N PHE A 768 38.09 10.10 13.53
CA PHE A 768 38.03 8.85 14.26
C PHE A 768 38.64 7.70 13.44
N LEU A 769 38.19 7.51 12.19
CA LEU A 769 38.66 6.44 11.31
C LEU A 769 40.16 6.52 10.97
N ARG A 770 40.70 7.74 10.83
CA ARG A 770 42.16 7.93 10.61
C ARG A 770 42.98 7.58 11.85
N ALA A 771 42.47 7.87 13.04
CA ALA A 771 43.18 7.57 14.28
C ALA A 771 43.20 6.06 14.59
N THR A 772 42.24 5.31 14.06
CA THR A 772 42.07 3.87 14.30
C THR A 772 42.66 2.97 13.21
N ASP A 773 43.26 3.57 12.18
CA ASP A 773 43.90 2.90 11.06
C ASP A 773 45.16 2.14 11.53
N PRO A 774 45.24 0.80 11.35
CA PRO A 774 46.47 0.08 11.59
C PRO A 774 47.56 0.60 10.65
N GLN A 775 48.68 1.08 11.19
CA GLN A 775 49.83 1.50 10.38
C GLN A 775 50.39 0.37 9.52
#